data_AF-A0A1Q9RWG6-F1
#
_entry.id   AF-A0A1Q9RWG6-F1
#
_cell.length_a   1.000
_cell.length_b   1.000
_cell.length_c   1.000
_cell.angle_alpha   90.00
_cell.angle_beta   90.00
_cell.angle_gamma   90.00
#
_symmetry.space_group_name_H-M   'P 1'
#
loop_
_entity.id
_entity.type
_entity.pdbx_description
1 polymer ?
#
loop_
_entity_poly.entity_id
_entity_poly.type
_entity_poly.pdbx_seq_one_letter_code
_entity_poly.pdbx_strand_id
1 'polypeptide(L)'
;MAMADTWTLEFDGCDPGGEGRREALCTLGNGRFATRGAAPESGADGVHYPGTYAAGVYNRLRDDIAGRVVENESMVNLPNWLDLRFGIGNGDWIDLPGVRVLVHRWALDMRRGVLTRKLRFVDAAGRTTAVRQRRIVSMEQPQLAALHTVVTAEDWSGTLRLASGIDGAVTNTGVARYAGMASDHLEVVATAEPAPHTLLLVARTNQSEVRIAEAARTRVQRTGAAEPEPRLVRDGERIAHEFEVALRSGESVSVEKVVALQTSRDPAISEPALAVVEQVAGAPGFDELLTRHELAWHQLWRRFRVELGDLAGDGGKRHTTDEMLRTVRLSVFHVLQAVSPHNVELDAGLPARGLHGEAYRGHVFWDELFALPLLTLRLPGLARALLRYRTRRLDAARRSAREAGHAGAMYPWQSGSDGREETQRVHLNPRSGRWLPDASHLQRHVGIAVGYNIWQYYQATGDIEFLAEHGAETLLEIARFFAGATTYDASRDRFRIRGVMGPDEYSTRYPGAAEPGIDDNAYTNVMAVWLLVRAQDVLDVLPPTRRTELVEGLGLSSEELLHWRDVSRRMYVPIAPDGIISQFEGYRDLPELDWDATAAATATSSASTASSRPRAGRWTTTRSPNRPTSSCCSTCCPPTSCASCSVGSATRFRRRPSRARSSTTSRARRTAPR
;
A
#
# COMPACT_ATOMS: atom_id res chain seq x y z
N MET A 1 -13.05 28.15 20.43
CA MET A 1 -11.93 27.73 19.57
C MET A 1 -12.38 26.46 18.87
N ALA A 2 -12.66 26.49 17.56
CA ALA A 2 -12.99 25.26 16.83
C ALA A 2 -11.76 24.34 16.90
N MET A 3 -11.93 23.09 17.33
CA MET A 3 -10.86 22.10 17.24
C MET A 3 -10.48 21.95 15.78
N ALA A 4 -9.18 21.93 15.46
CA ALA A 4 -8.73 21.68 14.11
C ALA A 4 -9.24 20.29 13.67
N ASP A 5 -9.76 20.18 12.45
CA ASP A 5 -10.21 18.88 11.94
C ASP A 5 -8.98 18.00 11.71
N THR A 6 -8.89 16.90 12.46
CA THR A 6 -7.78 15.94 12.44
C THR A 6 -8.10 14.72 11.56
N TRP A 7 -9.21 14.74 10.82
CA TRP A 7 -9.65 13.69 9.89
C TRP A 7 -9.60 14.08 8.43
N THR A 8 -9.47 15.37 8.14
CA THR A 8 -9.49 15.88 6.77
C THR A 8 -8.12 16.40 6.33
N LEU A 9 -7.73 16.03 5.11
CA LEU A 9 -6.61 16.62 4.39
C LEU A 9 -7.15 17.50 3.26
N GLU A 10 -6.76 18.78 3.27
CA GLU A 10 -7.30 19.78 2.34
C GLU A 10 -6.19 20.38 1.48
N PHE A 11 -6.53 20.65 0.22
CA PHE A 11 -5.66 21.31 -0.75
C PHE A 11 -6.45 22.40 -1.45
N ASP A 12 -5.94 23.63 -1.44
CA ASP A 12 -6.54 24.79 -2.08
C ASP A 12 -5.69 25.27 -3.27
N GLY A 13 -6.35 25.71 -4.33
CA GLY A 13 -5.73 26.25 -5.53
C GLY A 13 -5.34 25.19 -6.58
N CYS A 14 -4.60 25.65 -7.59
CA CYS A 14 -4.00 24.81 -8.62
C CYS A 14 -2.48 24.95 -8.51
N ASP A 15 -1.79 23.86 -8.15
CA ASP A 15 -0.32 23.79 -8.13
C ASP A 15 0.13 22.62 -9.01
N PRO A 16 0.44 22.87 -10.30
CA PRO A 16 0.87 21.81 -11.22
C PRO A 16 2.09 21.03 -10.72
N GLY A 17 3.02 21.68 -10.01
CA GLY A 17 4.22 21.03 -9.48
C GLY A 17 3.94 20.11 -8.27
N GLY A 18 2.84 20.35 -7.56
CA GLY A 18 2.38 19.57 -6.42
C GLY A 18 1.31 18.53 -6.74
N GLU A 19 0.80 18.50 -7.97
CA GLU A 19 -0.41 17.77 -8.34
C GLU A 19 -0.26 16.25 -8.21
N GLY A 20 0.83 15.68 -8.74
CA GLY A 20 1.10 14.24 -8.60
C GLY A 20 1.20 13.76 -7.14
N ARG A 21 1.67 14.62 -6.22
CA ARG A 21 1.69 14.36 -4.78
C ARG A 21 0.28 14.42 -4.19
N ARG A 22 -0.52 15.44 -4.54
CA ARG A 22 -1.92 15.55 -4.11
C ARG A 22 -2.72 14.32 -4.57
N GLU A 23 -2.57 13.92 -5.82
CA GLU A 23 -3.21 12.74 -6.38
C GLU A 23 -2.85 11.46 -5.63
N ALA A 24 -1.57 11.26 -5.29
CA ALA A 24 -1.13 10.11 -4.52
C ALA A 24 -1.76 10.11 -3.11
N LEU A 25 -1.70 11.24 -2.40
CA LEU A 25 -2.28 11.41 -1.06
C LEU A 25 -3.81 11.27 -1.04
N CYS A 26 -4.48 11.65 -2.13
CA CYS A 26 -5.94 11.58 -2.27
C CYS A 26 -6.42 10.31 -3.01
N THR A 27 -5.58 9.28 -3.14
CA THR A 27 -6.01 7.97 -3.64
C THR A 27 -7.14 7.42 -2.77
N LEU A 28 -8.13 6.81 -3.42
CA LEU A 28 -9.21 6.07 -2.77
C LEU A 28 -9.14 4.59 -3.18
N GLY A 29 -9.38 3.68 -2.26
CA GLY A 29 -9.16 2.26 -2.44
C GLY A 29 -9.71 1.44 -1.28
N ASN A 30 -9.84 0.14 -1.50
CA ASN A 30 -10.45 -0.79 -0.56
C ASN A 30 -9.63 -2.09 -0.41
N GLY A 31 -8.34 -2.04 -0.73
CA GLY A 31 -7.42 -3.18 -0.70
C GLY A 31 -7.53 -4.12 -1.92
N ARG A 32 -8.69 -4.17 -2.58
CA ARG A 32 -8.89 -4.94 -3.81
C ARG A 32 -8.52 -4.13 -5.05
N PHE A 33 -8.98 -2.89 -5.14
CA PHE A 33 -8.49 -1.93 -6.09
C PHE A 33 -8.41 -0.53 -5.49
N ALA A 34 -7.66 0.34 -6.13
CA ALA A 34 -7.57 1.74 -5.79
C ALA A 34 -7.48 2.60 -7.05
N THR A 35 -7.94 3.83 -6.93
CA THR A 35 -7.90 4.84 -7.97
C THR A 35 -7.30 6.12 -7.41
N ARG A 36 -6.27 6.64 -8.09
CA ARG A 36 -5.57 7.86 -7.70
C ARG A 36 -6.50 9.05 -7.56
N GLY A 37 -6.07 10.03 -6.78
CA GLY A 37 -6.76 11.29 -6.51
C GLY A 37 -7.00 12.22 -7.72
N ALA A 38 -6.83 11.75 -8.97
CA ALA A 38 -6.92 12.55 -10.19
C ALA A 38 -8.31 13.17 -10.41
N ALA A 39 -8.34 14.28 -11.16
CA ALA A 39 -9.57 14.93 -11.57
C ALA A 39 -10.34 14.03 -12.55
N PRO A 40 -11.67 13.89 -12.45
CA PRO A 40 -12.44 13.03 -13.35
C PRO A 40 -12.32 13.40 -14.83
N GLU A 41 -12.07 14.67 -15.14
CA GLU A 41 -11.92 15.17 -16.50
C GLU A 41 -10.47 15.10 -17.06
N SER A 42 -9.47 14.78 -16.22
CA SER A 42 -8.06 14.80 -16.63
C SER A 42 -7.60 13.46 -17.21
N GLY A 43 -6.80 13.52 -18.28
CA GLY A 43 -5.96 12.43 -18.75
C GLY A 43 -4.55 12.47 -18.16
N ALA A 44 -3.70 11.53 -18.56
CA ALA A 44 -2.27 11.60 -18.25
C ALA A 44 -1.59 12.65 -19.16
N ASP A 45 -1.18 13.79 -18.58
CA ASP A 45 -0.69 14.96 -19.34
C ASP A 45 0.66 15.52 -18.81
N GLY A 46 1.30 14.80 -17.89
CA GLY A 46 2.54 15.22 -17.21
C GLY A 46 2.32 16.07 -15.96
N VAL A 47 1.11 16.56 -15.72
CA VAL A 47 0.68 17.21 -14.46
C VAL A 47 -0.24 16.29 -13.68
N HIS A 48 -1.27 15.78 -14.35
CA HIS A 48 -2.23 14.80 -13.88
C HIS A 48 -1.81 13.39 -14.29
N TYR A 49 -2.13 12.43 -13.43
CA TYR A 49 -1.89 11.03 -13.68
C TYR A 49 -3.04 10.17 -13.12
N PRO A 50 -4.15 10.01 -13.86
CA PRO A 50 -5.18 9.06 -13.49
C PRO A 50 -4.59 7.64 -13.52
N GLY A 51 -4.76 6.92 -12.42
CA GLY A 51 -4.32 5.54 -12.34
C GLY A 51 -5.26 4.71 -11.49
N THR A 52 -5.64 3.55 -12.00
CA THR A 52 -6.44 2.54 -11.31
C THR A 52 -5.64 1.26 -11.23
N TYR A 53 -5.52 0.66 -10.04
CA TYR A 53 -4.71 -0.53 -9.82
C TYR A 53 -5.50 -1.55 -9.01
N ALA A 54 -5.40 -2.84 -9.37
CA ALA A 54 -5.98 -3.93 -8.60
C ALA A 54 -4.91 -4.82 -7.99
N ALA A 55 -5.17 -5.31 -6.77
CA ALA A 55 -4.26 -6.17 -6.03
C ALA A 55 -3.96 -7.45 -6.83
N GLY A 56 -2.67 -7.74 -6.99
CA GLY A 56 -2.21 -8.96 -7.66
C GLY A 56 -2.25 -8.92 -9.19
N VAL A 57 -2.62 -7.80 -9.82
CA VAL A 57 -2.59 -7.69 -11.29
C VAL A 57 -1.23 -7.15 -11.75
N TYR A 58 -0.37 -8.08 -12.16
CA TYR A 58 0.94 -7.79 -12.71
C TYR A 58 1.04 -8.29 -14.14
N ASN A 59 1.85 -7.62 -14.96
CA ASN A 59 2.15 -8.04 -16.32
C ASN A 59 3.60 -7.75 -16.66
N ARG A 60 4.18 -8.47 -17.63
CA ARG A 60 5.59 -8.33 -18.00
C ARG A 60 5.75 -7.80 -19.39
N LEU A 61 6.69 -6.86 -19.52
CA LEU A 61 7.14 -6.32 -20.80
C LEU A 61 8.63 -6.55 -20.96
N ARG A 62 9.06 -6.56 -22.23
CA ARG A 62 10.45 -6.76 -22.62
C ARG A 62 10.94 -5.55 -23.39
N ASP A 63 12.11 -5.08 -23.01
CA ASP A 63 12.83 -3.98 -23.65
C ASP A 63 14.16 -4.48 -24.20
N ASP A 64 14.59 -3.99 -25.36
CA ASP A 64 15.98 -4.14 -25.81
C ASP A 64 16.76 -2.87 -25.41
N ILE A 65 17.65 -3.02 -24.43
CA ILE A 65 18.52 -1.94 -23.97
C ILE A 65 19.97 -2.28 -24.38
N ALA A 66 20.46 -1.60 -25.42
CA ALA A 66 21.81 -1.76 -25.93
C ALA A 66 22.18 -3.23 -26.28
N GLY A 67 21.27 -3.95 -26.94
CA GLY A 67 21.45 -5.35 -27.36
C GLY A 67 21.20 -6.37 -26.25
N ARG A 68 20.61 -5.94 -25.12
CA ARG A 68 20.24 -6.81 -24.00
C ARG A 68 18.75 -6.74 -23.78
N VAL A 69 18.09 -7.90 -23.86
CA VAL A 69 16.68 -8.02 -23.50
C VAL A 69 16.56 -7.92 -21.97
N VAL A 70 15.87 -6.89 -21.50
CA VAL A 70 15.49 -6.69 -20.11
C VAL A 70 14.00 -6.96 -19.99
N GLU A 71 13.63 -7.84 -19.07
CA GLU A 71 12.24 -8.14 -18.76
C GLU A 71 11.88 -7.49 -17.43
N ASN A 72 10.75 -6.78 -17.37
CA ASN A 72 10.28 -6.13 -16.16
C ASN A 72 8.82 -6.52 -15.89
N GLU A 73 8.53 -7.05 -14.71
CA GLU A 73 7.16 -7.14 -14.20
C GLU A 73 6.71 -5.81 -13.65
N SER A 74 5.44 -5.45 -13.83
CA SER A 74 4.86 -4.27 -13.21
C SER A 74 3.40 -4.48 -12.89
N MET A 75 2.97 -3.93 -11.76
CA MET A 75 1.56 -3.74 -11.45
C MET A 75 0.95 -2.86 -12.53
N VAL A 76 -0.15 -3.32 -13.12
CA VAL A 76 -0.71 -2.71 -14.33
C VAL A 76 -1.65 -1.56 -13.99
N ASN A 77 -1.49 -0.42 -14.67
CA ASN A 77 -2.49 0.63 -14.68
C ASN A 77 -3.70 0.15 -15.50
N LEU A 78 -4.83 -0.07 -14.83
CA LEU A 78 -6.08 -0.57 -15.38
C LEU A 78 -6.88 0.55 -16.05
N PRO A 79 -7.88 0.21 -16.91
CA PRO A 79 -8.70 1.20 -17.58
C PRO A 79 -9.21 2.31 -16.63
N ASN A 80 -9.24 3.54 -17.13
CA ASN A 80 -9.59 4.69 -16.32
C ASN A 80 -11.11 4.89 -16.33
N TRP A 81 -11.77 4.37 -15.31
CA TRP A 81 -13.20 4.59 -15.09
C TRP A 81 -13.57 6.01 -14.63
N LEU A 82 -12.63 6.87 -14.21
CA LEU A 82 -12.98 8.20 -13.68
C LEU A 82 -13.54 9.14 -14.74
N ASP A 83 -13.19 8.88 -15.99
CA ASP A 83 -13.44 9.74 -17.14
C ASP A 83 -14.87 10.31 -17.18
N LEU A 84 -14.98 11.58 -16.80
CA LEU A 84 -16.21 12.36 -16.79
C LEU A 84 -15.88 13.80 -17.18
N ARG A 85 -16.16 14.14 -18.43
CA ARG A 85 -15.86 15.45 -19.03
C ARG A 85 -17.14 16.26 -19.20
N PHE A 86 -17.01 17.58 -19.21
CA PHE A 86 -18.12 18.48 -19.48
C PHE A 86 -17.69 19.67 -20.33
N GLY A 87 -18.61 20.22 -21.11
CA GLY A 87 -18.38 21.38 -21.99
C GLY A 87 -19.67 22.19 -22.15
N ILE A 88 -19.57 23.46 -22.55
CA ILE A 88 -20.73 24.36 -22.62
C ILE A 88 -20.95 24.83 -24.06
N GLY A 89 -22.13 24.53 -24.60
CA GLY A 89 -22.51 24.78 -25.98
C GLY A 89 -21.61 24.01 -26.95
N ASN A 90 -21.08 24.71 -27.96
CA ASN A 90 -20.16 24.15 -28.95
C ASN A 90 -18.68 24.35 -28.60
N GLY A 91 -18.36 24.81 -27.38
CA GLY A 91 -16.98 24.99 -26.94
C GLY A 91 -16.24 23.66 -26.75
N ASP A 92 -14.95 23.72 -26.40
CA ASP A 92 -14.17 22.53 -26.08
C ASP A 92 -14.60 21.90 -24.75
N TRP A 93 -14.12 20.67 -24.49
CA TRP A 93 -14.19 20.10 -23.15
C TRP A 93 -13.40 20.99 -22.18
N ILE A 94 -13.96 21.25 -21.00
CA ILE A 94 -13.30 22.13 -20.03
C ILE A 94 -12.03 21.46 -19.51
N ASP A 95 -10.92 22.18 -19.65
CA ASP A 95 -9.65 21.90 -19.00
C ASP A 95 -9.31 23.02 -18.00
N LEU A 96 -8.55 22.71 -16.94
CA LEU A 96 -8.21 23.72 -15.94
C LEU A 96 -7.30 24.84 -16.49
N PRO A 97 -6.30 24.58 -17.35
CA PRO A 97 -5.47 25.64 -17.92
C PRO A 97 -6.24 26.62 -18.82
N GLY A 98 -7.30 26.18 -19.50
CA GLY A 98 -8.09 27.01 -20.41
C GLY A 98 -9.13 27.91 -19.73
N VAL A 99 -9.26 27.86 -18.40
CA VAL A 99 -10.28 28.64 -17.66
C VAL A 99 -9.69 29.46 -16.52
N ARG A 100 -10.39 30.55 -16.15
CA ARG A 100 -10.05 31.34 -14.97
C ARG A 100 -10.65 30.70 -13.72
N VAL A 101 -9.84 29.92 -13.01
CA VAL A 101 -10.23 29.26 -11.76
C VAL A 101 -10.47 30.29 -10.64
N LEU A 102 -11.66 30.25 -10.04
CA LEU A 102 -12.05 31.08 -8.89
C LEU A 102 -11.89 30.33 -7.57
N VAL A 103 -12.27 29.06 -7.56
CA VAL A 103 -12.16 28.15 -6.41
C VAL A 103 -11.72 26.80 -6.94
N HIS A 104 -10.71 26.22 -6.31
CA HIS A 104 -10.38 24.81 -6.50
C HIS A 104 -9.94 24.27 -5.16
N ARG A 105 -10.74 23.36 -4.59
CA ARG A 105 -10.47 22.77 -3.28
C ARG A 105 -10.73 21.28 -3.30
N TRP A 106 -9.76 20.52 -2.82
CA TRP A 106 -9.88 19.11 -2.54
C TRP A 106 -9.94 18.90 -1.03
N ALA A 107 -10.78 17.96 -0.60
CA ALA A 107 -10.86 17.53 0.78
C ALA A 107 -10.98 16.00 0.81
N LEU A 108 -9.95 15.33 1.34
CA LEU A 108 -9.96 13.91 1.66
C LEU A 108 -10.44 13.76 3.10
N ASP A 109 -11.63 13.20 3.28
CA ASP A 109 -12.16 12.82 4.59
C ASP A 109 -11.73 11.37 4.88
N MET A 110 -10.68 11.20 5.68
CA MET A 110 -10.13 9.89 6.02
C MET A 110 -11.04 9.09 6.94
N ARG A 111 -11.93 9.76 7.68
CA ARG A 111 -12.88 9.10 8.58
C ARG A 111 -13.94 8.36 7.78
N ARG A 112 -14.41 8.98 6.70
CA ARG A 112 -15.46 8.46 5.82
C ARG A 112 -14.93 7.73 4.59
N GLY A 113 -13.67 7.95 4.20
CA GLY A 113 -13.09 7.41 2.97
C GLY A 113 -13.55 8.12 1.70
N VAL A 114 -13.87 9.42 1.81
CA VAL A 114 -14.51 10.19 0.74
C VAL A 114 -13.57 11.29 0.25
N LEU A 115 -13.41 11.40 -1.07
CA LEU A 115 -12.75 12.54 -1.68
C LEU A 115 -13.81 13.50 -2.22
N THR A 116 -13.75 14.76 -1.78
CA THR A 116 -14.62 15.84 -2.27
C THR A 116 -13.79 16.87 -3.02
N ARG A 117 -14.29 17.34 -4.16
CA ARG A 117 -13.74 18.47 -4.90
C ARG A 117 -14.79 19.55 -5.09
N LYS A 118 -14.38 20.80 -4.89
CA LYS A 118 -15.15 21.99 -5.25
C LYS A 118 -14.34 22.78 -6.26
N LEU A 119 -14.91 22.99 -7.43
CA LEU A 119 -14.34 23.78 -8.50
C LEU A 119 -15.35 24.88 -8.86
N ARG A 120 -14.87 26.10 -9.06
CA ARG A 120 -15.63 27.21 -9.63
C ARG A 120 -14.72 27.96 -10.57
N PHE A 121 -15.14 28.20 -11.80
CA PHE A 121 -14.32 28.84 -12.82
C PHE A 121 -15.16 29.75 -13.72
N VAL A 122 -14.47 30.63 -14.43
CA VAL A 122 -15.04 31.43 -15.52
C VAL A 122 -14.35 31.03 -16.81
N ASP A 123 -15.14 30.65 -17.81
CA ASP A 123 -14.61 30.26 -19.13
C ASP A 123 -14.28 31.48 -20.01
N ALA A 124 -13.77 31.22 -21.23
CA ALA A 124 -13.40 32.26 -22.19
C ALA A 124 -14.57 33.14 -22.65
N ALA A 125 -15.82 32.65 -22.53
CA ALA A 125 -17.03 33.40 -22.85
C ALA A 125 -17.56 34.21 -21.64
N GLY A 126 -16.84 34.21 -20.51
CA GLY A 126 -17.24 34.94 -19.30
C GLY A 126 -18.31 34.25 -18.46
N ARG A 127 -18.60 32.97 -18.72
CA ARG A 127 -19.65 32.20 -18.01
C ARG A 127 -19.08 31.57 -16.75
N THR A 128 -19.74 31.77 -15.62
CA THR A 128 -19.36 31.20 -14.33
C THR A 128 -20.05 29.86 -14.10
N THR A 129 -19.24 28.83 -13.84
CA THR A 129 -19.72 27.46 -13.59
C THR A 129 -19.15 26.94 -12.28
N ALA A 130 -20.01 26.33 -11.46
CA ALA A 130 -19.61 25.61 -10.26
C ALA A 130 -19.76 24.11 -10.44
N VAL A 131 -18.76 23.36 -10.01
CA VAL A 131 -18.71 21.90 -10.05
C VAL A 131 -18.39 21.37 -8.65
N ARG A 132 -19.21 20.44 -8.18
CA ARG A 132 -18.99 19.73 -6.91
C ARG A 132 -18.94 18.24 -7.17
N GLN A 133 -17.86 17.60 -6.74
CA GLN A 133 -17.64 16.17 -6.94
C GLN A 133 -17.46 15.49 -5.59
N ARG A 134 -18.05 14.30 -5.44
CA ARG A 134 -17.82 13.37 -4.33
C ARG A 134 -17.50 12.01 -4.92
N ARG A 135 -16.47 11.34 -4.40
CA ARG A 135 -16.04 10.03 -4.89
C ARG A 135 -15.77 9.06 -3.75
N ILE A 136 -16.09 7.79 -4.01
CA ILE A 136 -15.75 6.65 -3.16
C ILE A 136 -15.24 5.48 -4.01
N VAL A 137 -14.34 4.68 -3.42
CA VAL A 137 -14.14 3.27 -3.76
C VAL A 137 -14.76 2.49 -2.61
N SER A 138 -15.82 1.72 -2.87
CA SER A 138 -16.69 1.19 -1.82
C SER A 138 -15.94 0.21 -0.93
N MET A 139 -15.99 0.44 0.38
CA MET A 139 -15.39 -0.45 1.38
C MET A 139 -16.37 -1.55 1.80
N GLU A 140 -17.65 -1.43 1.45
CA GLU A 140 -18.68 -2.44 1.75
C GLU A 140 -18.89 -3.41 0.58
N GLN A 141 -18.97 -2.88 -0.65
CA GLN A 141 -19.05 -3.65 -1.89
C GLN A 141 -17.73 -3.52 -2.66
N PRO A 142 -16.77 -4.44 -2.50
CA PRO A 142 -15.38 -4.22 -2.90
C PRO A 142 -15.18 -4.11 -4.41
N GLN A 143 -16.14 -4.53 -5.23
CA GLN A 143 -16.12 -4.39 -6.68
C GLN A 143 -16.56 -3.01 -7.15
N LEU A 144 -17.23 -2.21 -6.31
CA LEU A 144 -17.88 -0.98 -6.74
C LEU A 144 -17.07 0.29 -6.40
N ALA A 145 -17.08 1.25 -7.31
CA ALA A 145 -16.72 2.64 -7.07
C ALA A 145 -17.82 3.57 -7.58
N ALA A 146 -17.87 4.79 -7.06
CA ALA A 146 -18.88 5.75 -7.49
C ALA A 146 -18.36 7.19 -7.47
N LEU A 147 -18.84 7.98 -8.43
CA LEU A 147 -18.60 9.39 -8.59
C LEU A 147 -19.95 10.11 -8.69
N HIS A 148 -20.14 11.13 -7.86
CA HIS A 148 -21.27 12.04 -7.93
C HIS A 148 -20.77 13.44 -8.28
N THR A 149 -21.25 13.99 -9.39
CA THR A 149 -20.87 15.31 -9.90
C THR A 149 -22.09 16.19 -10.05
N VAL A 150 -22.07 17.37 -9.47
CA VAL A 150 -23.10 18.40 -9.66
C VAL A 150 -22.47 19.56 -10.41
N VAL A 151 -23.02 19.90 -11.58
CA VAL A 151 -22.62 21.06 -12.39
C VAL A 151 -23.73 22.11 -12.31
N THR A 152 -23.40 23.34 -11.93
CA THR A 152 -24.33 24.45 -11.78
C THR A 152 -23.97 25.57 -12.74
N ALA A 153 -24.93 26.00 -13.55
CA ALA A 153 -24.81 27.15 -14.43
C ALA A 153 -25.14 28.41 -13.62
N GLU A 154 -24.15 29.15 -13.09
CA GLU A 154 -24.45 30.24 -12.15
C GLU A 154 -25.11 31.43 -12.85
N ASP A 155 -24.52 31.91 -13.95
CA ASP A 155 -24.90 33.15 -14.64
C ASP A 155 -25.14 32.98 -16.15
N TRP A 156 -25.31 31.74 -16.61
CA TRP A 156 -25.49 31.43 -18.03
C TRP A 156 -26.65 30.45 -18.26
N SER A 157 -27.18 30.47 -19.48
CA SER A 157 -28.18 29.50 -19.95
C SER A 157 -27.74 28.92 -21.29
N GLY A 158 -28.01 27.64 -21.53
CA GLY A 158 -27.58 26.95 -22.74
C GLY A 158 -27.46 25.44 -22.55
N THR A 159 -26.84 24.78 -23.52
CA THR A 159 -26.62 23.33 -23.47
C THR A 159 -25.33 23.02 -22.74
N LEU A 160 -25.42 22.23 -21.67
CA LEU A 160 -24.30 21.54 -21.07
C LEU A 160 -24.13 20.19 -21.77
N ARG A 161 -22.93 19.91 -22.28
CA ARG A 161 -22.53 18.60 -22.77
C ARG A 161 -21.78 17.85 -21.69
N LEU A 162 -22.08 16.58 -21.51
CA LEU A 162 -21.40 15.68 -20.58
C LEU A 162 -20.91 14.47 -21.35
N ALA A 163 -19.71 13.97 -21.05
CA ALA A 163 -19.22 12.68 -21.55
C ALA A 163 -18.79 11.83 -20.36
N SER A 164 -19.45 10.70 -20.12
CA SER A 164 -19.12 9.72 -19.09
C SER A 164 -18.62 8.45 -19.77
N GLY A 165 -17.34 8.10 -19.59
CA GLY A 165 -16.72 6.99 -20.32
C GLY A 165 -15.80 6.11 -19.51
N ILE A 166 -15.23 5.12 -20.18
CA ILE A 166 -14.15 4.27 -19.68
C ILE A 166 -13.03 4.38 -20.70
N ASP A 167 -11.86 4.79 -20.25
CA ASP A 167 -10.69 4.97 -21.10
C ASP A 167 -9.75 3.76 -20.98
N GLY A 168 -9.67 2.96 -22.03
CA GLY A 168 -8.80 1.79 -22.12
C GLY A 168 -7.37 2.10 -22.56
N ALA A 169 -7.09 3.32 -23.07
CA ALA A 169 -5.80 3.71 -23.64
C ALA A 169 -4.72 4.05 -22.59
N VAL A 170 -4.86 3.49 -21.38
CA VAL A 170 -3.97 3.77 -20.26
C VAL A 170 -2.63 3.05 -20.44
N THR A 171 -1.55 3.68 -19.98
CA THR A 171 -0.20 3.09 -19.97
C THR A 171 0.49 3.35 -18.65
N ASN A 172 1.50 2.54 -18.31
CA ASN A 172 2.33 2.70 -17.11
C ASN A 172 3.44 3.73 -17.35
N THR A 173 3.13 5.02 -17.20
CA THR A 173 4.07 6.14 -17.41
C THR A 173 4.26 7.01 -16.16
N GLY A 174 3.74 6.57 -15.01
CA GLY A 174 3.70 7.34 -13.76
C GLY A 174 5.05 7.51 -13.05
N VAL A 175 6.13 6.97 -13.62
CA VAL A 175 7.48 7.04 -13.07
C VAL A 175 8.46 7.51 -14.14
N ALA A 176 8.92 8.76 -14.01
CA ALA A 176 9.86 9.37 -14.96
C ALA A 176 11.15 8.56 -15.19
N ARG A 177 11.61 7.78 -14.20
CA ARG A 177 12.81 6.92 -14.32
C ARG A 177 12.62 5.79 -15.34
N TYR A 178 11.38 5.37 -15.59
CA TYR A 178 11.06 4.30 -16.53
C TYR A 178 10.78 4.84 -17.94
N ALA A 179 10.94 6.15 -18.15
CA ALA A 179 10.78 6.76 -19.47
C ALA A 179 11.69 6.08 -20.50
N GLY A 180 11.12 5.75 -21.67
CA GLY A 180 11.81 5.03 -22.73
C GLY A 180 11.79 3.51 -22.60
N MET A 181 11.17 2.95 -21.56
CA MET A 181 10.81 1.53 -21.49
C MET A 181 9.39 1.29 -22.00
N ALA A 182 9.09 0.06 -22.37
CA ALA A 182 7.76 -0.42 -22.68
C ALA A 182 6.82 -0.18 -21.49
N SER A 183 5.69 0.44 -21.78
CA SER A 183 4.68 0.87 -20.80
C SER A 183 3.26 0.42 -21.12
N ASP A 184 3.08 -0.17 -22.30
CA ASP A 184 1.77 -0.65 -22.77
C ASP A 184 1.58 -2.10 -22.34
N HIS A 185 0.69 -2.30 -21.36
CA HIS A 185 0.43 -3.60 -20.74
C HIS A 185 -0.91 -4.21 -21.17
N LEU A 186 -1.78 -3.45 -21.84
CA LEU A 186 -3.18 -3.82 -22.02
C LEU A 186 -3.56 -3.88 -23.50
N GLU A 187 -4.50 -4.75 -23.82
CA GLU A 187 -5.20 -4.79 -25.08
C GLU A 187 -6.69 -4.65 -24.79
N VAL A 188 -7.38 -3.69 -25.40
CA VAL A 188 -8.84 -3.63 -25.32
C VAL A 188 -9.43 -4.74 -26.17
N VAL A 189 -10.14 -5.67 -25.52
CA VAL A 189 -10.72 -6.87 -26.14
C VAL A 189 -12.13 -6.60 -26.64
N ALA A 190 -12.94 -5.87 -25.86
CA ALA A 190 -14.33 -5.60 -26.22
C ALA A 190 -14.84 -4.30 -25.57
N THR A 191 -15.73 -3.61 -26.29
CA THR A 191 -16.53 -2.51 -25.73
C THR A 191 -18.00 -2.70 -26.12
N ALA A 192 -18.92 -2.48 -25.18
CA ALA A 192 -20.35 -2.71 -25.40
C ALA A 192 -21.23 -1.76 -24.58
N GLU A 193 -22.50 -1.68 -24.97
CA GLU A 193 -23.58 -1.09 -24.18
C GLU A 193 -24.58 -2.22 -23.85
N PRO A 194 -24.35 -3.01 -22.77
CA PRO A 194 -25.18 -4.19 -22.47
C PRO A 194 -26.60 -3.85 -21.99
N ALA A 195 -26.83 -2.62 -21.55
CA ALA A 195 -28.13 -2.10 -21.11
C ALA A 195 -28.14 -0.58 -21.26
N PRO A 196 -29.33 0.07 -21.34
CA PRO A 196 -29.41 1.52 -21.40
C PRO A 196 -28.58 2.18 -20.30
N HIS A 197 -27.83 3.23 -20.67
CA HIS A 197 -26.96 4.00 -19.77
C HIS A 197 -25.82 3.21 -19.11
N THR A 198 -25.58 1.96 -19.52
CA THR A 198 -24.51 1.10 -18.98
C THR A 198 -23.47 0.83 -20.06
N LEU A 199 -22.23 1.23 -19.81
CA LEU A 199 -21.07 0.90 -20.65
C LEU A 199 -20.36 -0.32 -20.10
N LEU A 200 -19.71 -1.07 -20.99
CA LEU A 200 -18.79 -2.15 -20.67
C LEU A 200 -17.51 -1.97 -21.48
N LEU A 201 -16.36 -2.05 -20.81
CA LEU A 201 -15.04 -2.20 -21.42
C LEU A 201 -14.36 -3.44 -20.84
N VAL A 202 -13.83 -4.28 -21.72
CA VAL A 202 -13.04 -5.46 -21.36
C VAL A 202 -11.65 -5.29 -21.95
N ALA A 203 -10.64 -5.30 -21.09
CA ALA A 203 -9.24 -5.32 -21.46
C ALA A 203 -8.59 -6.66 -21.05
N ARG A 204 -7.41 -6.94 -21.59
CA ARG A 204 -6.59 -8.09 -21.22
C ARG A 204 -5.13 -7.65 -21.14
N THR A 205 -4.41 -8.12 -20.13
CA THR A 205 -2.95 -7.91 -20.10
C THR A 205 -2.27 -8.69 -21.24
N ASN A 206 -1.37 -8.06 -21.98
CA ASN A 206 -0.79 -8.63 -23.20
C ASN A 206 0.18 -9.82 -23.00
N GLN A 207 0.65 -10.08 -21.77
CA GLN A 207 1.50 -11.24 -21.47
C GLN A 207 0.86 -12.18 -20.44
N SER A 208 0.37 -11.67 -19.31
CA SER A 208 -0.19 -12.50 -18.24
C SER A 208 -1.64 -12.96 -18.49
N GLU A 209 -2.25 -12.50 -19.60
CA GLU A 209 -3.61 -12.80 -20.05
C GLU A 209 -4.72 -12.59 -19.01
N VAL A 210 -4.48 -11.81 -17.96
CA VAL A 210 -5.51 -11.43 -16.99
C VAL A 210 -6.55 -10.58 -17.71
N ARG A 211 -7.80 -11.05 -17.76
CA ARG A 211 -8.93 -10.27 -18.27
C ARG A 211 -9.40 -9.31 -17.19
N ILE A 212 -9.61 -8.05 -17.55
CA ILE A 212 -10.11 -6.98 -16.70
C ILE A 212 -11.39 -6.46 -17.35
N ALA A 213 -12.47 -6.38 -16.58
CA ALA A 213 -13.71 -5.80 -17.04
C ALA A 213 -14.12 -4.65 -16.13
N GLU A 214 -14.60 -3.57 -16.74
CA GLU A 214 -15.25 -2.46 -16.08
C GLU A 214 -16.60 -2.20 -16.72
N ALA A 215 -17.64 -2.16 -15.90
CA ALA A 215 -18.96 -1.68 -16.33
C ALA A 215 -19.28 -0.38 -15.60
N ALA A 216 -19.86 0.60 -16.31
CA ALA A 216 -20.19 1.90 -15.76
C ALA A 216 -21.64 2.28 -16.09
N ARG A 217 -22.48 2.45 -15.07
CA ARG A 217 -23.82 3.03 -15.20
C ARG A 217 -23.78 4.51 -14.87
N THR A 218 -24.30 5.33 -15.78
CA THR A 218 -24.40 6.78 -15.58
C THR A 218 -25.86 7.19 -15.49
N ARG A 219 -26.25 7.92 -14.43
CA ARG A 219 -27.56 8.55 -14.30
C ARG A 219 -27.42 10.06 -14.30
N VAL A 220 -28.23 10.74 -15.10
CA VAL A 220 -28.22 12.20 -15.26
C VAL A 220 -29.57 12.76 -14.86
N GLN A 221 -29.59 13.53 -13.77
CA GLN A 221 -30.82 14.06 -13.18
C GLN A 221 -30.82 15.58 -13.18
N ARG A 222 -31.91 16.17 -13.69
CA ARG A 222 -32.24 17.59 -13.58
C ARG A 222 -33.61 17.70 -12.94
N THR A 223 -33.77 18.60 -11.97
CA THR A 223 -35.06 18.80 -11.28
C THR A 223 -36.18 19.12 -12.28
N GLY A 224 -37.30 18.40 -12.19
CA GLY A 224 -38.49 18.64 -13.02
C GLY A 224 -38.33 18.24 -14.50
N ALA A 225 -37.38 17.37 -14.83
CA ALA A 225 -37.12 16.94 -16.20
C ALA A 225 -36.97 15.42 -16.29
N ALA A 226 -37.28 14.87 -17.47
CA ALA A 226 -36.88 13.52 -17.83
C ALA A 226 -35.34 13.43 -17.91
N GLU A 227 -34.83 12.24 -17.61
CA GLU A 227 -33.42 11.92 -17.81
C GLU A 227 -33.08 11.99 -19.32
N PRO A 228 -31.98 12.66 -19.70
CA PRO A 228 -31.57 12.74 -21.10
C PRO A 228 -31.12 11.37 -21.62
N GLU A 229 -31.50 11.06 -22.86
CA GLU A 229 -31.01 9.89 -23.57
C GLU A 229 -29.53 10.08 -23.95
N PRO A 230 -28.65 9.10 -23.66
CA PRO A 230 -27.26 9.16 -24.04
C PRO A 230 -27.07 8.89 -25.53
N ARG A 231 -26.04 9.50 -26.11
CA ARG A 231 -25.44 9.06 -27.37
C ARG A 231 -24.20 8.23 -27.05
N LEU A 232 -24.16 6.99 -27.54
CA LEU A 232 -22.98 6.15 -27.45
C LEU A 232 -21.89 6.62 -28.41
N VAL A 233 -20.68 6.81 -27.89
CA VAL A 233 -19.48 7.21 -28.64
C VAL A 233 -18.36 6.21 -28.38
N ARG A 234 -17.65 5.82 -29.44
CA ARG A 234 -16.44 5.01 -29.40
C ARG A 234 -15.32 5.79 -30.08
N ASP A 235 -14.19 5.90 -29.41
CA ASP A 235 -13.01 6.62 -29.89
C ASP A 235 -11.76 5.82 -29.55
N GLY A 236 -11.22 5.08 -30.52
CA GLY A 236 -10.13 4.14 -30.30
C GLY A 236 -10.46 3.12 -29.20
N GLU A 237 -9.66 3.13 -28.15
CA GLU A 237 -9.75 2.24 -26.98
C GLU A 237 -10.66 2.77 -25.86
N ARG A 238 -11.42 3.84 -26.15
CA ARG A 238 -12.35 4.48 -25.22
C ARG A 238 -13.80 4.28 -25.65
N ILE A 239 -14.68 4.10 -24.67
CA ILE A 239 -16.14 4.07 -24.86
C ILE A 239 -16.81 5.07 -23.91
N ALA A 240 -17.78 5.84 -24.39
CA ALA A 240 -18.44 6.87 -23.59
C ALA A 240 -19.93 7.06 -23.95
N HIS A 241 -20.71 7.51 -22.98
CA HIS A 241 -22.02 8.11 -23.20
C HIS A 241 -21.89 9.62 -23.18
N GLU A 242 -22.37 10.27 -24.24
CA GLU A 242 -22.50 11.73 -24.32
C GLU A 242 -23.95 12.15 -24.07
N PHE A 243 -24.14 13.19 -23.26
CA PHE A 243 -25.44 13.73 -22.91
C PHE A 243 -25.47 15.22 -23.22
N GLU A 244 -26.63 15.71 -23.67
CA GLU A 244 -26.90 17.14 -23.79
C GLU A 244 -28.03 17.53 -22.85
N VAL A 245 -27.77 18.52 -22.00
CA VAL A 245 -28.72 19.00 -20.99
C VAL A 245 -28.87 20.49 -21.12
N ALA A 246 -30.07 20.94 -21.49
CA ALA A 246 -30.40 22.37 -21.44
C ALA A 246 -30.49 22.83 -19.97
N LEU A 247 -29.77 23.89 -19.63
CA LEU A 247 -29.79 24.53 -18.31
C LEU A 247 -30.15 26.01 -18.44
N ARG A 248 -30.89 26.51 -17.45
CA ARG A 248 -31.06 27.94 -17.21
C ARG A 248 -30.07 28.42 -16.14
N SER A 249 -29.84 29.72 -16.09
CA SER A 249 -29.04 30.33 -15.02
C SER A 249 -29.66 30.01 -13.66
N GLY A 250 -28.81 29.57 -12.73
CA GLY A 250 -29.18 29.06 -11.40
C GLY A 250 -29.51 27.56 -11.36
N GLU A 251 -29.71 26.89 -12.49
CA GLU A 251 -30.02 25.45 -12.50
C GLU A 251 -28.76 24.59 -12.42
N SER A 252 -28.96 23.37 -11.93
CA SER A 252 -27.90 22.36 -11.81
C SER A 252 -28.33 21.02 -12.38
N VAL A 253 -27.37 20.29 -12.92
CA VAL A 253 -27.50 18.86 -13.23
C VAL A 253 -26.71 18.03 -12.24
N SER A 254 -27.26 16.90 -11.83
CA SER A 254 -26.63 15.88 -10.99
C SER A 254 -26.29 14.66 -11.84
N VAL A 255 -25.02 14.26 -11.86
CA VAL A 255 -24.53 13.08 -12.57
C VAL A 255 -24.03 12.07 -11.53
N GLU A 256 -24.64 10.90 -11.50
CA GLU A 256 -24.16 9.74 -10.76
C GLU A 256 -23.50 8.78 -11.75
N LYS A 257 -22.27 8.35 -11.44
CA LYS A 257 -21.58 7.29 -12.16
C LYS A 257 -21.20 6.20 -11.17
N VAL A 258 -21.73 5.00 -11.35
CA VAL A 258 -21.40 3.81 -10.56
C VAL A 258 -20.67 2.83 -11.46
N VAL A 259 -19.54 2.31 -10.98
CA VAL A 259 -18.66 1.42 -11.74
C VAL A 259 -18.42 0.14 -10.95
N ALA A 260 -18.44 -1.00 -11.63
CA ALA A 260 -17.91 -2.26 -11.11
C ALA A 260 -16.61 -2.64 -11.83
N LEU A 261 -15.62 -3.12 -11.07
CA LEU A 261 -14.34 -3.61 -11.57
C LEU A 261 -14.09 -5.04 -11.11
N GLN A 262 -13.89 -5.94 -12.07
CA GLN A 262 -13.53 -7.34 -11.81
C GLN A 262 -12.47 -7.84 -12.78
N THR A 263 -11.76 -8.89 -12.36
CA THR A 263 -10.71 -9.52 -13.13
C THR A 263 -10.90 -11.03 -13.17
N SER A 264 -10.23 -11.70 -14.12
CA SER A 264 -10.24 -13.17 -14.18
C SER A 264 -9.56 -13.86 -12.98
N ARG A 265 -8.99 -13.10 -12.04
CA ARG A 265 -8.45 -13.61 -10.77
C ARG A 265 -9.47 -13.65 -9.64
N ASP A 266 -10.67 -13.15 -9.87
CA ASP A 266 -11.70 -13.12 -8.84
C ASP A 266 -12.33 -14.51 -8.63
N PRO A 267 -12.54 -14.91 -7.37
CA PRO A 267 -13.24 -16.15 -7.09
C PRO A 267 -14.74 -16.01 -7.39
N ALA A 268 -15.37 -17.15 -7.68
CA ALA A 268 -16.82 -17.29 -7.80
C ALA A 268 -17.49 -16.40 -8.86
N ILE A 269 -16.83 -16.19 -10.01
CA ILE A 269 -17.43 -15.59 -11.20
C ILE A 269 -17.33 -16.55 -12.40
N SER A 270 -18.28 -16.46 -13.34
CA SER A 270 -18.21 -17.17 -14.62
C SER A 270 -17.19 -16.50 -15.55
N GLU A 271 -17.35 -15.20 -15.76
CA GLU A 271 -16.39 -14.35 -16.46
C GLU A 271 -16.47 -12.91 -15.94
N PRO A 272 -15.40 -12.10 -16.07
CA PRO A 272 -15.39 -10.72 -15.55
C PRO A 272 -16.47 -9.83 -16.16
N ALA A 273 -16.72 -9.94 -17.48
CA ALA A 273 -17.66 -9.08 -18.20
C ALA A 273 -19.12 -9.23 -17.71
N LEU A 274 -19.59 -10.48 -17.61
CA LEU A 274 -20.91 -10.78 -17.08
C LEU A 274 -21.05 -10.30 -15.64
N ALA A 275 -20.03 -10.57 -14.82
CA ALA A 275 -20.05 -10.24 -13.40
C ALA A 275 -20.14 -8.71 -13.17
N VAL A 276 -19.36 -7.89 -13.86
CA VAL A 276 -19.46 -6.42 -13.69
C VAL A 276 -20.80 -5.86 -14.15
N VAL A 277 -21.40 -6.41 -15.20
CA VAL A 277 -22.72 -5.97 -15.69
C VAL A 277 -23.80 -6.29 -14.65
N GLU A 278 -23.79 -7.50 -14.09
CA GLU A 278 -24.71 -7.89 -13.01
C GLU A 278 -24.53 -7.02 -11.75
N GLN A 279 -23.28 -6.76 -11.36
CA GLN A 279 -22.97 -5.92 -10.20
C GLN A 279 -23.50 -4.49 -10.36
N VAL A 280 -23.29 -3.87 -11.53
CA VAL A 280 -23.78 -2.51 -11.79
C VAL A 280 -25.30 -2.47 -11.93
N ALA A 281 -25.92 -3.50 -12.49
CA ALA A 281 -27.37 -3.61 -12.58
C ALA A 281 -28.02 -3.66 -11.18
N GLY A 282 -27.41 -4.41 -10.26
CA GLY A 282 -27.86 -4.52 -8.86
C GLY A 282 -27.43 -3.38 -7.94
N ALA A 283 -26.49 -2.53 -8.35
CA ALA A 283 -25.94 -1.48 -7.50
C ALA A 283 -26.97 -0.39 -7.18
N PRO A 284 -27.10 0.04 -5.90
CA PRO A 284 -27.97 1.15 -5.55
C PRO A 284 -27.43 2.49 -6.05
N GLY A 285 -28.16 3.57 -5.77
CA GLY A 285 -27.69 4.93 -6.05
C GLY A 285 -26.52 5.38 -5.15
N PHE A 286 -25.91 6.50 -5.49
CA PHE A 286 -24.70 7.02 -4.84
C PHE A 286 -24.87 7.25 -3.34
N ASP A 287 -25.96 7.89 -2.91
CA ASP A 287 -26.13 8.23 -1.49
C ASP A 287 -26.33 6.99 -0.61
N GLU A 288 -26.95 5.94 -1.15
CA GLU A 288 -27.06 4.64 -0.47
C GLU A 288 -25.71 3.90 -0.45
N LEU A 289 -24.99 3.87 -1.57
CA LEU A 289 -23.61 3.34 -1.63
C LEU A 289 -22.70 4.05 -0.63
N LEU A 290 -22.79 5.38 -0.55
CA LEU A 290 -22.03 6.21 0.38
C LEU A 290 -22.37 5.87 1.83
N THR A 291 -23.65 5.72 2.17
CA THR A 291 -24.09 5.36 3.51
C THR A 291 -23.51 4.01 3.96
N ARG A 292 -23.54 3.00 3.08
CA ARG A 292 -22.98 1.66 3.36
C ARG A 292 -21.44 1.70 3.44
N HIS A 293 -20.79 2.44 2.55
CA HIS A 293 -19.34 2.67 2.57
C HIS A 293 -18.87 3.32 3.88
N GLU A 294 -19.55 4.37 4.34
CA GLU A 294 -19.23 5.06 5.59
C GLU A 294 -19.40 4.15 6.80
N LEU A 295 -20.43 3.30 6.80
CA LEU A 295 -20.62 2.31 7.85
C LEU A 295 -19.44 1.33 7.92
N ALA A 296 -18.96 0.84 6.77
CA ALA A 296 -17.78 -0.03 6.71
C ALA A 296 -16.52 0.68 7.24
N TRP A 297 -16.28 1.94 6.85
CA TRP A 297 -15.18 2.74 7.41
C TRP A 297 -15.32 2.98 8.91
N HIS A 298 -16.52 3.27 9.41
CA HIS A 298 -16.78 3.40 10.84
C HIS A 298 -16.47 2.11 11.61
N GLN A 299 -16.71 0.93 11.02
CA GLN A 299 -16.33 -0.35 11.62
C GLN A 299 -14.82 -0.58 11.62
N LEU A 300 -14.13 -0.23 10.53
CA LEU A 300 -12.66 -0.28 10.47
C LEU A 300 -12.04 0.67 11.51
N TRP A 301 -12.49 1.92 11.58
CA TRP A 301 -11.99 2.87 12.56
C TRP A 301 -12.26 2.42 14.00
N ARG A 302 -13.34 1.70 14.30
CA ARG A 302 -13.50 1.08 15.64
C ARG A 302 -12.37 0.13 16.02
N ARG A 303 -11.70 -0.50 15.06
CA ARG A 303 -10.56 -1.41 15.29
C ARG A 303 -9.21 -0.69 15.25
N PHE A 304 -9.06 0.30 14.37
CA PHE A 304 -7.76 0.93 14.05
C PHE A 304 -7.58 2.35 14.58
N ARG A 305 -8.60 2.93 15.23
CA ARG A 305 -8.54 4.30 15.74
C ARG A 305 -7.41 4.45 16.76
N VAL A 306 -6.54 5.41 16.47
CA VAL A 306 -5.52 5.92 17.38
C VAL A 306 -5.97 7.29 17.86
N GLU A 307 -5.82 7.51 19.16
CA GLU A 307 -5.98 8.82 19.79
C GLU A 307 -4.66 9.16 20.49
N LEU A 308 -4.23 10.42 20.37
CA LEU A 308 -3.11 10.94 21.15
C LEU A 308 -3.71 11.58 22.40
N GLY A 309 -3.19 11.21 23.58
CA GLY A 309 -3.50 11.93 24.81
C GLY A 309 -2.97 13.36 24.75
N ASP A 310 -3.37 14.20 25.71
CA ASP A 310 -2.82 15.54 25.85
C ASP A 310 -1.30 15.45 26.11
N LEU A 311 -0.49 15.65 25.08
CA LEU A 311 0.98 15.78 25.16
C LEU A 311 1.40 17.12 25.80
N ALA A 312 0.52 17.76 26.57
CA ALA A 312 0.68 19.10 27.14
C ALA A 312 1.61 19.16 28.37
N GLY A 313 2.46 18.15 28.57
CA GLY A 313 3.62 18.24 29.45
C GLY A 313 4.86 18.57 28.62
N ASP A 314 5.54 19.67 28.97
CA ASP A 314 6.68 20.28 28.27
C ASP A 314 6.39 21.00 26.95
N GLY A 315 5.72 22.15 27.02
CA GLY A 315 5.86 23.24 26.03
C GLY A 315 5.35 22.96 24.60
N GLY A 316 4.82 21.76 24.32
CA GLY A 316 4.26 21.38 23.03
C GLY A 316 3.01 22.19 22.68
N LYS A 317 3.05 22.92 21.56
CA LYS A 317 1.90 23.67 21.06
C LYS A 317 0.84 22.69 20.57
N ARG A 318 -0.40 22.73 21.07
CA ARG A 318 -1.55 21.89 20.65
C ARG A 318 -1.70 21.67 19.14
N HIS A 319 -1.28 22.65 18.31
CA HIS A 319 -1.23 22.54 16.86
C HIS A 319 -0.35 21.38 16.35
N THR A 320 0.77 21.10 17.01
CA THR A 320 1.65 19.98 16.63
C THR A 320 1.00 18.64 16.93
N THR A 321 0.21 18.54 18.00
CA THR A 321 -0.53 17.30 18.35
C THR A 321 -1.61 16.98 17.32
N ASP A 322 -2.36 17.99 16.85
CA ASP A 322 -3.40 17.80 15.83
C ASP A 322 -2.79 17.38 14.48
N GLU A 323 -1.66 17.97 14.08
CA GLU A 323 -0.91 17.58 12.88
C GLU A 323 -0.35 16.15 12.99
N MET A 324 0.26 15.80 14.12
CA MET A 324 0.75 14.44 14.38
C MET A 324 -0.38 13.42 14.30
N LEU A 325 -1.53 13.70 14.93
CA LEU A 325 -2.69 12.82 14.90
C LEU A 325 -3.25 12.66 13.49
N ARG A 326 -3.30 13.75 12.70
CA ARG A 326 -3.70 13.70 11.29
C ARG A 326 -2.74 12.84 10.48
N THR A 327 -1.43 12.97 10.66
CA THR A 327 -0.43 12.15 9.97
C THR A 327 -0.57 10.67 10.32
N VAL A 328 -0.74 10.33 11.60
CA VAL A 328 -0.97 8.93 12.02
C VAL A 328 -2.24 8.37 11.38
N ARG A 329 -3.33 9.14 11.37
CA ARG A 329 -4.59 8.73 10.74
C ARG A 329 -4.45 8.55 9.23
N LEU A 330 -3.69 9.43 8.56
CA LEU A 330 -3.38 9.30 7.14
C LEU A 330 -2.59 8.02 6.85
N SER A 331 -1.58 7.70 7.66
CA SER A 331 -0.82 6.46 7.53
C SER A 331 -1.70 5.22 7.69
N VAL A 332 -2.54 5.18 8.74
CA VAL A 332 -3.48 4.06 8.98
C VAL A 332 -4.51 3.96 7.86
N PHE A 333 -5.03 5.09 7.39
CA PHE A 333 -5.96 5.15 6.26
C PHE A 333 -5.35 4.54 5.01
N HIS A 334 -4.12 4.92 4.64
CA HIS A 334 -3.44 4.37 3.47
C HIS A 334 -3.09 2.88 3.61
N VAL A 335 -2.75 2.39 4.81
CA VAL A 335 -2.60 0.95 5.04
C VAL A 335 -3.92 0.23 4.75
N LEU A 336 -5.04 0.72 5.27
CA LEU A 336 -6.37 0.12 5.07
C LEU A 336 -6.89 0.23 3.62
N GLN A 337 -6.39 1.20 2.85
CA GLN A 337 -6.65 1.30 1.42
C GLN A 337 -5.81 0.34 0.58
N ALA A 338 -4.56 0.07 0.99
CA ALA A 338 -3.67 -0.85 0.29
C ALA A 338 -4.02 -2.31 0.58
N VAL A 339 -4.39 -2.61 1.83
CA VAL A 339 -4.83 -3.93 2.28
C VAL A 339 -6.00 -3.79 3.26
N SER A 340 -7.09 -4.49 2.98
CA SER A 340 -8.33 -4.44 3.77
C SER A 340 -8.83 -5.87 4.05
N PRO A 341 -9.94 -6.05 4.79
CA PRO A 341 -10.57 -7.36 4.94
C PRO A 341 -10.86 -8.07 3.62
N HIS A 342 -10.99 -7.33 2.51
CA HIS A 342 -11.24 -7.90 1.17
C HIS A 342 -10.05 -8.64 0.58
N ASN A 343 -8.84 -8.47 1.14
CA ASN A 343 -7.64 -9.17 0.70
C ASN A 343 -7.52 -10.59 1.25
N VAL A 344 -8.38 -11.01 2.19
CA VAL A 344 -8.28 -12.32 2.86
C VAL A 344 -8.30 -13.49 1.87
N GLU A 345 -9.11 -13.38 0.82
CA GLU A 345 -9.26 -14.40 -0.23
C GLU A 345 -8.40 -14.11 -1.47
N LEU A 346 -7.73 -12.96 -1.52
CA LEU A 346 -6.90 -12.58 -2.66
C LEU A 346 -5.49 -13.17 -2.52
N ASP A 347 -4.92 -13.57 -3.64
CA ASP A 347 -3.51 -13.94 -3.70
C ASP A 347 -2.64 -12.70 -3.97
N ALA A 348 -2.53 -11.84 -2.94
CA ALA A 348 -1.80 -10.57 -3.02
C ALA A 348 -1.02 -10.28 -1.72
N GLY A 349 0.18 -9.73 -1.87
CA GLY A 349 0.99 -9.22 -0.76
C GLY A 349 0.76 -7.73 -0.50
N LEU A 350 1.69 -7.08 0.20
CA LEU A 350 1.67 -5.64 0.48
C LEU A 350 2.75 -4.90 -0.35
N PRO A 351 2.38 -4.22 -1.45
CA PRO A 351 3.33 -3.43 -2.23
C PRO A 351 3.98 -2.29 -1.42
N ALA A 352 5.25 -1.96 -1.71
CA ALA A 352 5.99 -0.89 -1.03
C ALA A 352 5.32 0.50 -1.11
N ARG A 353 4.50 0.73 -2.14
CA ARG A 353 3.71 1.97 -2.34
C ARG A 353 2.20 1.73 -2.30
N GLY A 354 1.77 0.58 -1.78
CA GLY A 354 0.39 0.11 -1.86
C GLY A 354 -0.14 0.14 -3.31
N LEU A 355 -1.41 0.49 -3.48
CA LEU A 355 -2.05 0.66 -4.79
C LEU A 355 -2.10 2.14 -5.22
N HIS A 356 -1.12 2.95 -4.82
CA HIS A 356 -1.16 4.43 -4.97
C HIS A 356 -0.38 4.94 -6.19
N GLY A 357 0.34 4.06 -6.89
CA GLY A 357 1.13 4.41 -8.06
C GLY A 357 2.16 3.34 -8.42
N GLU A 358 2.97 3.64 -9.43
CA GLU A 358 3.84 2.67 -10.13
C GLU A 358 5.28 2.60 -9.64
N ALA A 359 5.66 3.46 -8.69
CA ALA A 359 7.00 3.42 -8.11
C ALA A 359 7.25 2.05 -7.43
N TYR A 360 8.46 1.50 -7.62
CA TYR A 360 8.80 0.11 -7.30
C TYR A 360 7.93 -0.95 -8.00
N ARG A 361 7.24 -0.58 -9.09
CA ARG A 361 6.49 -1.49 -9.96
C ARG A 361 5.38 -2.29 -9.24
N GLY A 362 4.97 -1.81 -8.06
CA GLY A 362 4.02 -2.50 -7.20
C GLY A 362 4.59 -3.73 -6.48
N HIS A 363 5.90 -3.99 -6.53
CA HIS A 363 6.48 -5.18 -5.92
C HIS A 363 6.40 -5.17 -4.38
N VAL A 364 6.44 -6.38 -3.82
CA VAL A 364 6.38 -6.70 -2.40
C VAL A 364 7.79 -6.97 -1.89
N PHE A 365 8.24 -6.16 -0.95
CA PHE A 365 9.55 -6.22 -0.30
C PHE A 365 9.41 -6.77 1.12
N TRP A 366 10.46 -6.73 1.93
CA TRP A 366 10.40 -6.97 3.37
C TRP A 366 9.54 -5.97 4.17
N ASP A 367 9.01 -4.91 3.53
CA ASP A 367 8.28 -3.79 4.14
C ASP A 367 7.03 -4.19 4.94
N GLU A 368 6.50 -5.38 4.69
CA GLU A 368 5.41 -5.95 5.50
C GLU A 368 5.78 -6.06 6.99
N LEU A 369 7.07 -6.10 7.35
CA LEU A 369 7.55 -5.94 8.73
C LEU A 369 7.00 -4.69 9.44
N PHE A 370 6.74 -3.60 8.71
CA PHE A 370 6.26 -2.34 9.28
C PHE A 370 4.73 -2.31 9.45
N ALA A 371 4.00 -3.05 8.61
CA ALA A 371 2.53 -3.05 8.62
C ALA A 371 1.93 -4.25 9.38
N LEU A 372 2.53 -5.44 9.30
CA LEU A 372 2.02 -6.66 9.92
C LEU A 372 1.87 -6.58 11.44
N PRO A 373 2.73 -5.89 12.21
CA PRO A 373 2.51 -5.73 13.65
C PRO A 373 1.17 -5.05 13.96
N LEU A 374 0.80 -4.03 13.19
CA LEU A 374 -0.50 -3.35 13.32
C LEU A 374 -1.64 -4.28 12.89
N LEU A 375 -1.50 -4.94 11.74
CA LEU A 375 -2.56 -5.78 11.17
C LEU A 375 -2.81 -7.04 12.00
N THR A 376 -1.77 -7.73 12.46
CA THR A 376 -1.87 -8.94 13.28
C THR A 376 -2.70 -8.71 14.54
N LEU A 377 -2.52 -7.56 15.21
CA LEU A 377 -3.22 -7.23 16.45
C LEU A 377 -4.69 -6.83 16.26
N ARG A 378 -5.09 -6.42 15.05
CA ARG A 378 -6.41 -5.80 14.79
C ARG A 378 -7.27 -6.58 13.79
N LEU A 379 -6.63 -7.28 12.86
CA LEU A 379 -7.20 -8.10 11.78
C LEU A 379 -6.28 -9.31 11.49
N PRO A 380 -6.14 -10.28 12.42
CA PRO A 380 -5.23 -11.42 12.24
C PRO A 380 -5.53 -12.24 10.99
N GLY A 381 -6.80 -12.40 10.59
CA GLY A 381 -7.15 -13.10 9.34
C GLY A 381 -6.56 -12.44 8.08
N LEU A 382 -6.43 -11.11 8.07
CA LEU A 382 -5.75 -10.39 6.99
C LEU A 382 -4.24 -10.63 7.02
N ALA A 383 -3.62 -10.57 8.22
CA ALA A 383 -2.20 -10.88 8.36
C ALA A 383 -1.89 -12.33 7.91
N ARG A 384 -2.75 -13.30 8.25
CA ARG A 384 -2.67 -14.69 7.77
C ARG A 384 -2.67 -14.75 6.24
N ALA A 385 -3.56 -14.01 5.58
CA ALA A 385 -3.65 -13.99 4.12
C ALA A 385 -2.41 -13.39 3.45
N LEU A 386 -1.88 -12.28 3.98
CA LEU A 386 -0.63 -11.68 3.48
C LEU A 386 0.57 -12.62 3.67
N LEU A 387 0.62 -13.38 4.77
CA LEU A 387 1.63 -14.42 4.94
C LEU A 387 1.42 -15.61 3.98
N ARG A 388 0.17 -15.99 3.68
CA ARG A 388 -0.13 -17.01 2.67
C ARG A 388 0.35 -16.64 1.28
N TYR A 389 0.36 -15.34 0.93
CA TYR A 389 1.02 -14.89 -0.30
C TYR A 389 2.49 -15.38 -0.33
N ARG A 390 3.25 -15.19 0.76
CA ARG A 390 4.64 -15.66 0.86
C ARG A 390 4.76 -17.18 0.80
N THR A 391 3.94 -17.91 1.55
CA THR A 391 4.06 -19.39 1.61
C THR A 391 3.72 -20.04 0.27
N ARG A 392 2.79 -19.48 -0.51
CA ARG A 392 2.52 -19.92 -1.90
C ARG A 392 3.70 -19.73 -2.86
N ARG A 393 4.68 -18.89 -2.52
CA ARG A 393 5.91 -18.65 -3.31
C ARG A 393 7.11 -19.44 -2.81
N LEU A 394 6.93 -20.34 -1.84
CA LEU A 394 8.03 -21.11 -1.25
C LEU A 394 8.81 -21.91 -2.31
N ASP A 395 8.13 -22.53 -3.27
CA ASP A 395 8.80 -23.30 -4.33
C ASP A 395 9.62 -22.43 -5.29
N ALA A 396 9.20 -21.19 -5.54
CA ALA A 396 9.99 -20.23 -6.31
C ALA A 396 11.27 -19.84 -5.53
N ALA A 397 11.14 -19.59 -4.23
CA ALA A 397 12.29 -19.32 -3.35
C ALA A 397 13.26 -20.51 -3.27
N ARG A 398 12.74 -21.76 -3.26
CA ARG A 398 13.55 -22.98 -3.33
C ARG A 398 14.30 -23.12 -4.65
N ARG A 399 13.65 -22.81 -5.78
CA ARG A 399 14.30 -22.79 -7.10
C ARG A 399 15.43 -21.75 -7.11
N SER A 400 15.15 -20.54 -6.62
CA SER A 400 16.15 -19.48 -6.55
C SER A 400 17.37 -19.88 -5.71
N ALA A 401 17.16 -20.51 -4.55
CA ALA A 401 18.27 -21.03 -3.74
C ALA A 401 19.13 -22.03 -4.52
N ARG A 402 18.50 -23.00 -5.20
CA ARG A 402 19.22 -24.01 -6.00
C ARG A 402 20.02 -23.39 -7.15
N GLU A 403 19.44 -22.42 -7.85
CA GLU A 403 20.11 -21.68 -8.93
C GLU A 403 21.33 -20.90 -8.41
N ALA A 404 21.28 -20.43 -7.16
CA ALA A 404 22.39 -19.80 -6.47
C ALA A 404 23.37 -20.80 -5.82
N GLY A 405 23.18 -22.11 -5.99
CA GLY A 405 24.05 -23.15 -5.42
C GLY A 405 23.80 -23.45 -3.94
N HIS A 406 22.66 -23.05 -3.39
CA HIS A 406 22.27 -23.27 -2.00
C HIS A 406 21.07 -24.21 -1.86
N ALA A 407 20.91 -24.81 -0.68
CA ALA A 407 19.70 -25.51 -0.28
C ALA A 407 18.71 -24.53 0.39
N GLY A 408 17.49 -24.99 0.71
CA GLY A 408 16.50 -24.18 1.41
C GLY A 408 15.72 -23.24 0.50
N ALA A 409 15.20 -22.16 1.08
CA ALA A 409 14.40 -21.15 0.38
C ALA A 409 15.06 -19.76 0.44
N MET A 410 15.41 -19.23 -0.74
CA MET A 410 15.95 -17.89 -0.92
C MET A 410 14.85 -17.00 -1.52
N TYR A 411 14.12 -16.28 -0.67
CA TYR A 411 13.09 -15.35 -1.12
C TYR A 411 13.70 -14.17 -1.89
N PRO A 412 13.02 -13.68 -2.93
CA PRO A 412 13.52 -12.55 -3.71
C PRO A 412 13.44 -11.24 -2.93
N TRP A 413 14.34 -10.30 -3.24
CA TRP A 413 14.29 -8.95 -2.70
C TRP A 413 13.03 -8.21 -3.15
N GLN A 414 12.70 -8.33 -4.45
CA GLN A 414 11.45 -7.85 -5.02
C GLN A 414 10.60 -9.03 -5.47
N SER A 415 9.45 -9.20 -4.82
CA SER A 415 8.48 -10.25 -5.15
C SER A 415 7.28 -9.65 -5.87
N GLY A 416 6.80 -10.31 -6.91
CA GLY A 416 5.60 -9.91 -7.65
C GLY A 416 4.58 -11.03 -7.74
N SER A 417 4.24 -11.44 -8.95
CA SER A 417 3.16 -12.40 -9.21
C SER A 417 3.52 -13.85 -8.84
N ASP A 418 4.65 -14.38 -9.31
CA ASP A 418 5.00 -15.81 -9.24
C ASP A 418 6.09 -16.13 -8.18
N GLY A 419 6.69 -15.10 -7.59
CA GLY A 419 7.73 -15.22 -6.57
C GLY A 419 9.16 -15.35 -7.08
N ARG A 420 9.42 -15.13 -8.37
CA ARG A 420 10.80 -14.97 -8.85
C ARG A 420 11.38 -13.60 -8.44
N GLU A 421 12.69 -13.47 -8.61
CA GLU A 421 13.40 -12.22 -8.35
C GLU A 421 13.09 -11.17 -9.41
N GLU A 422 12.39 -10.10 -9.00
CA GLU A 422 12.04 -8.96 -9.84
C GLU A 422 13.03 -7.79 -9.72
N THR A 423 14.04 -7.91 -8.87
CA THR A 423 15.07 -6.88 -8.74
C THR A 423 15.80 -6.73 -10.06
N GLN A 424 15.84 -5.49 -10.56
CA GLN A 424 16.56 -5.20 -11.80
C GLN A 424 18.04 -5.51 -11.63
N ARG A 425 18.70 -6.00 -12.69
CA ARG A 425 20.15 -6.23 -12.69
C ARG A 425 20.96 -4.95 -12.91
N VAL A 426 20.30 -3.93 -13.45
CA VAL A 426 20.87 -2.61 -13.72
C VAL A 426 19.85 -1.53 -13.35
N HIS A 427 20.32 -0.39 -12.86
CA HIS A 427 19.49 0.78 -12.58
C HIS A 427 20.02 2.01 -13.31
N LEU A 428 19.10 2.89 -13.74
CA LEU A 428 19.46 4.20 -14.27
C LEU A 428 19.80 5.15 -13.12
N ASN A 429 21.00 5.71 -13.14
CA ASN A 429 21.37 6.85 -12.30
C ASN A 429 20.92 8.14 -13.00
N PRO A 430 19.91 8.86 -12.47
CA PRO A 430 19.34 10.02 -13.15
C PRO A 430 20.29 11.22 -13.20
N ARG A 431 21.30 11.29 -12.31
CA ARG A 431 22.29 12.39 -12.32
C ARG A 431 23.33 12.22 -13.42
N SER A 432 23.77 10.98 -13.66
CA SER A 432 24.80 10.69 -14.67
C SER A 432 24.23 10.19 -16.00
N GLY A 433 22.95 9.80 -16.05
CA GLY A 433 22.32 9.16 -17.21
C GLY A 433 22.81 7.75 -17.49
N ARG A 434 23.64 7.16 -16.60
CA ARG A 434 24.26 5.86 -16.82
C ARG A 434 23.47 4.73 -16.17
N TRP A 435 23.43 3.58 -16.87
CA TRP A 435 23.02 2.31 -16.32
C TRP A 435 24.15 1.70 -15.50
N LEU A 436 23.90 1.45 -14.22
CA LEU A 436 24.86 0.88 -13.28
C LEU A 436 24.37 -0.49 -12.80
N PRO A 437 25.27 -1.45 -12.50
CA PRO A 437 24.89 -2.72 -11.88
C PRO A 437 24.12 -2.49 -10.58
N ASP A 438 23.07 -3.29 -10.37
CA ASP A 438 22.26 -3.28 -9.16
C ASP A 438 22.51 -4.56 -8.34
N ALA A 439 23.03 -4.38 -7.13
CA ALA A 439 23.38 -5.44 -6.21
C ALA A 439 22.28 -5.72 -5.17
N SER A 440 21.12 -5.07 -5.25
CA SER A 440 20.08 -5.15 -4.20
C SER A 440 19.54 -6.57 -3.98
N HIS A 441 19.65 -7.45 -4.97
CA HIS A 441 19.34 -8.87 -4.83
C HIS A 441 20.21 -9.60 -3.78
N LEU A 442 21.35 -9.03 -3.37
CA LEU A 442 22.18 -9.54 -2.27
C LEU A 442 21.58 -9.28 -0.88
N GLN A 443 20.44 -8.57 -0.78
CA GLN A 443 19.69 -8.39 0.46
C GLN A 443 18.94 -9.67 0.84
N ARG A 444 19.69 -10.70 1.22
CA ARG A 444 19.15 -12.03 1.58
C ARG A 444 18.26 -12.00 2.82
N HIS A 445 18.36 -10.94 3.63
CA HIS A 445 17.61 -10.76 4.87
C HIS A 445 16.09 -10.71 4.69
N VAL A 446 15.58 -10.52 3.46
CA VAL A 446 14.16 -10.64 3.12
C VAL A 446 13.56 -12.00 3.52
N GLY A 447 14.30 -13.09 3.35
CA GLY A 447 13.86 -14.41 3.83
C GLY A 447 13.69 -14.43 5.35
N ILE A 448 14.63 -13.82 6.08
CA ILE A 448 14.53 -13.73 7.54
C ILE A 448 13.31 -12.90 7.96
N ALA A 449 12.99 -11.82 7.24
CA ALA A 449 11.79 -11.03 7.48
C ALA A 449 10.51 -11.86 7.34
N VAL A 450 10.42 -12.72 6.31
CA VAL A 450 9.29 -13.66 6.14
C VAL A 450 9.18 -14.61 7.32
N GLY A 451 10.29 -15.26 7.72
CA GLY A 451 10.32 -16.15 8.89
C GLY A 451 9.96 -15.42 10.20
N TYR A 452 10.43 -14.18 10.34
CA TYR A 452 10.09 -13.32 11.47
C TYR A 452 8.61 -13.02 11.56
N ASN A 453 7.99 -12.62 10.45
CA ASN A 453 6.56 -12.31 10.41
C ASN A 453 5.69 -13.54 10.69
N ILE A 454 6.06 -14.72 10.17
CA ILE A 454 5.37 -15.98 10.47
C ILE A 454 5.41 -16.27 11.98
N TRP A 455 6.58 -16.18 12.60
CA TRP A 455 6.74 -16.47 14.02
C TRP A 455 6.02 -15.44 14.89
N GLN A 456 6.10 -14.14 14.57
CA GLN A 456 5.39 -13.08 15.29
C GLN A 456 3.87 -13.23 15.18
N TYR A 457 3.37 -13.57 13.99
CA TYR A 457 1.95 -13.85 13.78
C TYR A 457 1.49 -15.00 14.67
N TYR A 458 2.22 -16.14 14.65
CA TYR A 458 1.92 -17.27 15.51
C TYR A 458 1.93 -16.90 17.00
N GLN A 459 2.95 -16.20 17.48
CA GLN A 459 3.04 -15.80 18.89
C GLN A 459 1.89 -14.89 19.32
N ALA A 460 1.46 -13.97 18.45
CA ALA A 460 0.39 -13.03 18.75
C ALA A 460 -1.01 -13.66 18.71
N THR A 461 -1.22 -14.68 17.88
CA THR A 461 -2.55 -15.25 17.60
C THR A 461 -2.78 -16.63 18.20
N GLY A 462 -1.71 -17.40 18.43
CA GLY A 462 -1.80 -18.82 18.76
C GLY A 462 -2.28 -19.70 17.61
N ASP A 463 -2.27 -19.21 16.36
CA ASP A 463 -2.76 -19.93 15.17
C ASP A 463 -1.80 -21.07 14.78
N ILE A 464 -1.95 -22.20 15.49
CA ILE A 464 -1.16 -23.41 15.27
C ILE A 464 -1.51 -24.09 13.94
N GLU A 465 -2.73 -23.92 13.43
CA GLU A 465 -3.16 -24.48 12.14
C GLU A 465 -2.35 -23.84 11.01
N PHE A 466 -2.30 -22.51 10.95
CA PHE A 466 -1.46 -21.79 9.98
C PHE A 466 0.01 -22.18 10.09
N LEU A 467 0.55 -22.25 11.32
CA LEU A 467 1.94 -22.65 11.52
C LEU A 467 2.18 -24.07 11.02
N ALA A 468 1.32 -25.02 11.34
CA ALA A 468 1.44 -26.43 10.99
C ALA A 468 1.31 -26.69 9.48
N GLU A 469 0.40 -25.99 8.80
CA GLU A 469 0.09 -26.21 7.38
C GLU A 469 0.99 -25.42 6.44
N HIS A 470 1.48 -24.25 6.85
CA HIS A 470 2.17 -23.32 5.94
C HIS A 470 3.42 -22.70 6.55
N GLY A 471 3.32 -22.20 7.79
CA GLY A 471 4.36 -21.38 8.40
C GLY A 471 5.65 -22.15 8.70
N ALA A 472 5.52 -23.36 9.23
CA ALA A 472 6.65 -24.17 9.69
C ALA A 472 7.55 -24.60 8.53
N GLU A 473 6.97 -25.12 7.45
CA GLU A 473 7.72 -25.51 6.25
C GLU A 473 8.51 -24.33 5.69
N THR A 474 7.85 -23.18 5.57
CA THR A 474 8.47 -21.94 5.07
C THR A 474 9.63 -21.51 5.97
N LEU A 475 9.42 -21.46 7.28
CA LEU A 475 10.45 -21.03 8.23
C LEU A 475 11.65 -21.98 8.26
N LEU A 476 11.42 -23.29 8.23
CA LEU A 476 12.46 -24.32 8.21
C LEU A 476 13.31 -24.26 6.93
N GLU A 477 12.70 -24.04 5.77
CA GLU A 477 13.44 -23.94 4.50
C GLU A 477 14.26 -22.65 4.41
N ILE A 478 13.77 -21.54 4.96
CA ILE A 478 14.58 -20.31 5.07
C ILE A 478 15.74 -20.55 6.03
N ALA A 479 15.52 -21.25 7.15
CA ALA A 479 16.58 -21.61 8.09
C ALA A 479 17.66 -22.49 7.44
N ARG A 480 17.25 -23.47 6.63
CA ARG A 480 18.14 -24.31 5.82
C ARG A 480 19.01 -23.48 4.87
N PHE A 481 18.42 -22.49 4.19
CA PHE A 481 19.17 -21.59 3.32
C PHE A 481 20.25 -20.83 4.10
N PHE A 482 19.88 -20.22 5.23
CA PHE A 482 20.84 -19.44 6.03
C PHE A 482 21.93 -20.31 6.67
N ALA A 483 21.62 -21.52 7.13
CA ALA A 483 22.65 -22.45 7.60
C ALA A 483 23.63 -22.80 6.47
N GLY A 484 23.11 -23.16 5.30
CA GLY A 484 23.92 -23.52 4.13
C GLY A 484 24.68 -22.35 3.49
N ALA A 485 24.29 -21.11 3.76
CA ALA A 485 25.00 -19.91 3.32
C ALA A 485 26.21 -19.56 4.21
N THR A 486 26.40 -20.26 5.34
CA THR A 486 27.53 -19.99 6.24
C THR A 486 28.81 -20.68 5.79
N THR A 487 29.94 -20.04 6.09
CA THR A 487 31.27 -20.63 5.97
C THR A 487 31.94 -20.65 7.34
N TYR A 488 32.62 -21.75 7.68
CA TYR A 488 33.34 -21.86 8.94
C TYR A 488 34.77 -21.31 8.82
N ASP A 489 35.10 -20.32 9.64
CA ASP A 489 36.42 -19.70 9.76
C ASP A 489 37.16 -20.33 10.94
N ALA A 490 38.03 -21.30 10.64
CA ALA A 490 38.79 -22.04 11.64
C ALA A 490 39.74 -21.14 12.47
N SER A 491 40.18 -20.01 11.91
CA SER A 491 41.07 -19.08 12.62
C SER A 491 40.35 -18.32 13.73
N ARG A 492 39.03 -18.15 13.58
CA ARG A 492 38.16 -17.46 14.53
C ARG A 492 37.33 -18.43 15.37
N ASP A 493 37.27 -19.70 14.98
CA ASP A 493 36.29 -20.68 15.47
C ASP A 493 34.86 -20.14 15.35
N ARG A 494 34.53 -19.57 14.17
CA ARG A 494 33.22 -18.94 13.93
C ARG A 494 32.65 -19.22 12.55
N PHE A 495 31.33 -19.29 12.46
CA PHE A 495 30.60 -19.26 11.20
C PHE A 495 30.40 -17.83 10.73
N ARG A 496 30.44 -17.63 9.42
CA ARG A 496 30.37 -16.31 8.76
C ARG A 496 29.42 -16.35 7.57
N ILE A 497 28.66 -15.29 7.38
CA ILE A 497 27.86 -15.05 6.16
C ILE A 497 28.56 -13.95 5.38
N ARG A 498 28.89 -14.21 4.12
CA ARG A 498 29.72 -13.33 3.28
C ARG A 498 28.99 -12.88 2.04
N GLY A 499 29.45 -11.77 1.44
CA GLY A 499 28.94 -11.29 0.16
C GLY A 499 27.45 -10.91 0.15
N VAL A 500 26.94 -10.38 1.26
CA VAL A 500 25.53 -9.96 1.40
C VAL A 500 25.39 -8.45 1.33
N MET A 501 24.16 -7.96 1.24
CA MET A 501 23.83 -6.56 1.51
C MET A 501 22.89 -6.51 2.72
N GLY A 502 23.16 -5.61 3.66
CA GLY A 502 22.31 -5.40 4.83
C GLY A 502 21.14 -4.44 4.55
N PRO A 503 20.34 -4.09 5.57
CA PRO A 503 19.28 -3.08 5.44
C PRO A 503 19.74 -1.68 5.05
N ASP A 504 21.00 -1.31 5.34
CA ASP A 504 21.62 -0.12 4.79
C ASP A 504 22.09 -0.38 3.36
N GLU A 505 21.27 0.03 2.40
CA GLU A 505 21.49 -0.17 0.96
C GLU A 505 22.63 0.68 0.37
N TYR A 506 23.23 1.61 1.14
CA TYR A 506 24.43 2.33 0.68
C TYR A 506 25.68 1.46 0.76
N SER A 507 25.70 0.49 1.68
CA SER A 507 26.80 -0.43 1.88
C SER A 507 26.69 -1.64 0.95
N THR A 508 26.89 -1.39 -0.36
CA THR A 508 26.75 -2.43 -1.39
C THR A 508 28.01 -3.23 -1.68
N ARG A 509 29.18 -2.71 -1.30
CA ARG A 509 30.50 -3.30 -1.55
C ARG A 509 31.59 -2.62 -0.71
N TYR A 510 32.73 -3.28 -0.56
CA TYR A 510 33.94 -2.65 -0.01
C TYR A 510 34.60 -1.65 -0.99
N PRO A 511 35.25 -0.57 -0.50
CA PRO A 511 36.04 0.32 -1.33
C PRO A 511 37.11 -0.43 -2.13
N GLY A 512 37.12 -0.22 -3.45
CA GLY A 512 38.10 -0.87 -4.36
C GLY A 512 37.84 -2.36 -4.66
N ALA A 513 36.82 -2.98 -4.08
CA ALA A 513 36.48 -4.37 -4.39
C ALA A 513 36.00 -4.52 -5.85
N ALA A 514 36.30 -5.68 -6.45
CA ALA A 514 35.86 -6.02 -7.81
C ALA A 514 34.41 -6.53 -7.86
N GLU A 515 33.99 -7.28 -6.84
CA GLU A 515 32.63 -7.83 -6.69
C GLU A 515 31.80 -7.03 -5.66
N PRO A 516 30.46 -7.07 -5.75
CA PRO A 516 29.58 -6.52 -4.72
C PRO A 516 29.44 -7.46 -3.51
N GLY A 517 28.89 -6.92 -2.43
CA GLY A 517 28.66 -7.62 -1.17
C GLY A 517 29.64 -7.20 -0.07
N ILE A 518 29.14 -7.28 1.16
CA ILE A 518 29.87 -7.06 2.41
C ILE A 518 29.80 -8.33 3.28
N ASP A 519 30.81 -8.52 4.12
CA ASP A 519 30.92 -9.68 4.98
C ASP A 519 30.41 -9.40 6.38
N ASP A 520 29.76 -10.39 6.98
CA ASP A 520 29.33 -10.40 8.38
C ASP A 520 28.49 -9.18 8.77
N ASN A 521 27.53 -8.81 7.91
CA ASN A 521 26.55 -7.80 8.27
C ASN A 521 25.84 -8.20 9.57
N ALA A 522 25.94 -7.36 10.60
CA ALA A 522 25.51 -7.71 11.95
C ALA A 522 24.01 -7.99 12.02
N TYR A 523 23.17 -7.23 11.30
CA TYR A 523 21.73 -7.49 11.24
C TYR A 523 21.46 -8.89 10.65
N THR A 524 22.04 -9.20 9.49
CA THR A 524 21.88 -10.51 8.83
C THR A 524 22.35 -11.65 9.72
N ASN A 525 23.54 -11.55 10.32
CA ASN A 525 24.10 -12.62 11.15
C ASN A 525 23.27 -12.85 12.43
N VAL A 526 22.91 -11.77 13.15
CA VAL A 526 22.09 -11.88 14.37
C VAL A 526 20.70 -12.43 14.05
N MET A 527 20.08 -11.96 12.97
CA MET A 527 18.74 -12.41 12.60
C MET A 527 18.74 -13.84 12.01
N ALA A 528 19.83 -14.27 11.36
CA ALA A 528 20.01 -15.67 10.97
C ALA A 528 20.13 -16.59 12.19
N VAL A 529 20.87 -16.18 13.22
CA VAL A 529 20.91 -16.90 14.51
C VAL A 529 19.51 -16.99 15.13
N TRP A 530 18.79 -15.87 15.18
CA TRP A 530 17.42 -15.84 15.67
C TRP A 530 16.52 -16.84 14.93
N LEU A 531 16.61 -16.86 13.59
CA LEU A 531 15.84 -17.77 12.75
C LEU A 531 16.17 -19.24 13.02
N LEU A 532 17.46 -19.60 13.11
CA LEU A 532 17.90 -20.98 13.39
C LEU A 532 17.46 -21.47 14.77
N VAL A 533 17.39 -20.57 15.76
CA VAL A 533 16.83 -20.88 17.08
C VAL A 533 15.33 -21.10 16.96
N ARG A 534 14.59 -20.18 16.32
CA ARG A 534 13.13 -20.33 16.15
C ARG A 534 12.74 -21.54 15.30
N ALA A 535 13.58 -21.94 14.34
CA ALA A 535 13.36 -23.14 13.54
C ALA A 535 13.31 -24.42 14.40
N GLN A 536 14.12 -24.48 15.46
CA GLN A 536 14.05 -25.57 16.44
C GLN A 536 12.76 -25.47 17.28
N ASP A 537 12.44 -24.27 17.76
CA ASP A 537 11.22 -24.05 18.56
C ASP A 537 9.94 -24.39 17.77
N VAL A 538 9.91 -24.12 16.46
CA VAL A 538 8.80 -24.50 15.57
C VAL A 538 8.55 -26.00 15.65
N LEU A 539 9.59 -26.83 15.55
CA LEU A 539 9.43 -28.29 15.60
C LEU A 539 8.89 -28.76 16.96
N ASP A 540 9.20 -28.05 18.04
CA ASP A 540 8.74 -28.39 19.39
C ASP A 540 7.28 -28.02 19.65
N VAL A 541 6.75 -26.99 18.98
CA VAL A 541 5.35 -26.55 19.14
C VAL A 541 4.38 -27.28 18.19
N LEU A 542 4.88 -27.91 17.13
CA LEU A 542 4.03 -28.62 16.17
C LEU A 542 3.36 -29.86 16.79
N PRO A 543 2.12 -30.19 16.36
CA PRO A 543 1.51 -31.47 16.70
C PRO A 543 2.43 -32.64 16.29
N PRO A 544 2.58 -33.70 17.12
CA PRO A 544 3.56 -34.76 16.88
C PRO A 544 3.48 -35.40 15.49
N THR A 545 2.27 -35.70 15.00
CA THR A 545 2.06 -36.27 13.66
C THR A 545 2.55 -35.33 12.58
N ARG A 546 2.17 -34.04 12.65
CA ARG A 546 2.58 -33.05 11.67
C ARG A 546 4.08 -32.80 11.70
N ARG A 547 4.69 -32.78 12.89
CA ARG A 547 6.14 -32.67 13.04
C ARG A 547 6.85 -33.81 12.31
N THR A 548 6.40 -35.06 12.51
CA THR A 548 6.98 -36.23 11.84
C THR A 548 6.84 -36.12 10.32
N GLU A 549 5.63 -35.85 9.82
CA GLU A 549 5.39 -35.67 8.37
C GLU A 549 6.27 -34.58 7.77
N LEU A 550 6.44 -33.45 8.47
CA LEU A 550 7.24 -32.33 7.97
C LEU A 550 8.73 -32.64 7.98
N VAL A 551 9.23 -33.30 9.02
CA VAL A 551 10.63 -33.75 9.11
C VAL A 551 10.95 -34.76 8.02
N GLU A 552 10.08 -35.75 7.81
CA GLU A 552 10.23 -36.76 6.76
C GLU A 552 10.11 -36.14 5.36
N GLY A 553 9.09 -35.32 5.12
CA GLY A 553 8.85 -34.68 3.83
C GLY A 553 9.93 -33.69 3.41
N LEU A 554 10.54 -32.98 4.38
CA LEU A 554 11.67 -32.08 4.12
C LEU A 554 13.03 -32.80 4.16
N GLY A 555 13.09 -34.06 4.57
CA GLY A 555 14.33 -34.80 4.76
C GLY A 555 15.26 -34.17 5.81
N LEU A 556 14.70 -33.56 6.86
CA LEU A 556 15.47 -32.88 7.91
C LEU A 556 16.22 -33.92 8.76
N SER A 557 17.54 -33.99 8.61
CA SER A 557 18.36 -34.95 9.36
C SER A 557 18.74 -34.42 10.75
N SER A 558 19.02 -35.33 11.68
CA SER A 558 19.55 -34.96 13.01
C SER A 558 20.88 -34.20 12.89
N GLU A 559 21.71 -34.51 11.89
CA GLU A 559 22.96 -33.81 11.61
C GLU A 559 22.72 -32.37 11.17
N GLU A 560 21.73 -32.13 10.29
CA GLU A 560 21.34 -30.80 9.85
C GLU A 560 20.87 -29.95 11.04
N LEU A 561 20.02 -30.50 11.92
CA LEU A 561 19.55 -29.79 13.12
C LEU A 561 20.68 -29.51 14.12
N LEU A 562 21.63 -30.44 14.29
CA LEU A 562 22.82 -30.23 15.11
C LEU A 562 23.72 -29.14 14.52
N HIS A 563 23.89 -29.11 13.20
CA HIS A 563 24.62 -28.06 12.51
C HIS A 563 23.95 -26.69 12.70
N TRP A 564 22.62 -26.59 12.61
CA TRP A 564 21.91 -25.33 12.89
C TRP A 564 22.15 -24.83 14.32
N ARG A 565 22.15 -25.74 15.29
CA ARG A 565 22.49 -25.43 16.69
C ARG A 565 23.94 -24.97 16.84
N ASP A 566 24.84 -25.53 16.04
CA ASP A 566 26.25 -25.16 16.07
C ASP A 566 26.50 -23.76 15.48
N VAL A 567 25.93 -23.51 14.30
CA VAL A 567 25.93 -22.19 13.64
C VAL A 567 25.35 -21.12 14.57
N SER A 568 24.20 -21.39 15.19
CA SER A 568 23.56 -20.40 16.08
C SER A 568 24.38 -20.03 17.32
N ARG A 569 25.30 -20.90 17.76
CA ARG A 569 26.17 -20.66 18.93
C ARG A 569 27.53 -20.07 18.57
N ARG A 570 27.97 -20.25 17.32
CA ARG A 570 29.30 -19.85 16.84
C ARG A 570 29.25 -18.88 15.67
N MET A 571 28.12 -18.23 15.40
CA MET A 571 28.04 -17.16 14.40
C MET A 571 28.94 -15.99 14.81
N TYR A 572 29.71 -15.47 13.88
CA TYR A 572 30.48 -14.26 14.05
C TYR A 572 29.56 -13.03 14.01
N VAL A 573 29.73 -12.10 14.94
CA VAL A 573 29.12 -10.77 14.89
C VAL A 573 30.26 -9.78 15.14
N PRO A 574 30.47 -8.78 14.26
CA PRO A 574 31.57 -7.84 14.42
C PRO A 574 31.24 -6.88 15.58
N ILE A 575 31.77 -7.18 16.77
CA ILE A 575 31.66 -6.33 17.96
C ILE A 575 33.03 -5.73 18.20
N ALA A 576 33.09 -4.41 18.28
CA ALA A 576 34.35 -3.70 18.50
C ALA A 576 34.80 -3.76 19.97
N PRO A 577 36.06 -3.40 20.28
CA PRO A 577 36.57 -3.44 21.65
C PRO A 577 35.80 -2.58 22.66
N ASP A 578 35.10 -1.54 22.20
CA ASP A 578 34.23 -0.68 23.00
C ASP A 578 32.83 -1.27 23.26
N GLY A 579 32.55 -2.47 22.75
CA GLY A 579 31.28 -3.18 22.92
C GLY A 579 30.18 -2.77 21.93
N ILE A 580 30.44 -1.82 21.03
CA ILE A 580 29.46 -1.42 20.01
C ILE A 580 29.52 -2.41 18.83
N ILE A 581 28.34 -2.84 18.39
CA ILE A 581 28.16 -3.70 17.21
C ILE A 581 28.50 -2.88 15.96
N SER A 582 29.48 -3.33 15.20
CA SER A 582 29.80 -2.75 13.89
C SER A 582 28.77 -3.22 12.86
N GLN A 583 28.46 -2.39 11.87
CA GLN A 583 27.42 -2.72 10.88
C GLN A 583 27.79 -3.97 10.06
N PHE A 584 29.07 -4.13 9.72
CA PHE A 584 29.65 -5.29 9.04
C PHE A 584 31.16 -5.32 9.30
N GLU A 585 31.84 -6.39 8.88
CA GLU A 585 33.29 -6.55 9.04
C GLU A 585 34.04 -5.41 8.33
N GLY A 586 34.86 -4.65 9.07
CA GLY A 586 35.64 -3.52 8.52
C GLY A 586 34.88 -2.22 8.32
N TYR A 587 33.62 -2.11 8.77
CA TYR A 587 32.84 -0.85 8.65
C TYR A 587 33.53 0.36 9.27
N ARG A 588 34.21 0.17 10.41
CA ARG A 588 34.89 1.24 11.15
C ARG A 588 36.16 1.75 10.47
N ASP A 589 36.68 1.00 9.51
CA ASP A 589 37.85 1.38 8.73
C ASP A 589 37.47 2.25 7.53
N LEU A 590 36.16 2.46 7.29
CA LEU A 590 35.68 3.35 6.26
C LEU A 590 35.96 4.82 6.62
N PRO A 591 36.21 5.68 5.62
CA PRO A 591 36.33 7.11 5.86
C PRO A 591 35.09 7.68 6.53
N GLU A 592 35.30 8.46 7.58
CA GLU A 592 34.24 9.22 8.24
C GLU A 592 33.63 10.24 7.25
N LEU A 593 32.32 10.47 7.37
CA LEU A 593 31.64 11.49 6.58
C LEU A 593 32.09 12.89 7.01
N ASP A 594 32.30 13.77 6.05
CA ASP A 594 32.42 15.20 6.31
C ASP A 594 31.03 15.76 6.64
N TRP A 595 30.71 15.81 7.94
CA TRP A 595 29.42 16.27 8.44
C TRP A 595 29.15 17.73 8.11
N ASP A 596 30.19 18.57 8.08
CA ASP A 596 30.06 20.00 7.76
C ASP A 596 29.73 20.20 6.28
N ALA A 597 30.43 19.50 5.39
CA ALA A 597 30.13 19.51 3.96
C ALA A 597 28.73 18.93 3.68
N THR A 598 28.35 17.87 4.39
CA THR A 598 27.03 17.23 4.26
C THR A 598 25.92 18.17 4.73
N ALA A 599 26.11 18.87 5.85
CA ALA A 599 25.17 19.87 6.38
C ALA A 599 25.02 21.06 5.40
N ALA A 600 26.12 21.53 4.82
CA ALA A 600 26.10 22.60 3.82
C ALA A 600 25.34 22.18 2.54
N ALA A 601 25.53 20.94 2.08
CA ALA A 601 24.83 20.38 0.91
C ALA A 601 23.32 20.17 1.16
N THR A 602 22.93 19.79 2.38
CA THR A 602 21.51 19.71 2.78
C THR A 602 20.87 21.09 2.92
N ALA A 603 21.61 22.10 3.39
CA ALA A 603 21.15 23.49 3.42
C ALA A 603 20.96 24.09 2.02
N THR A 604 21.84 23.77 1.06
CA THR A 604 21.71 24.24 -0.34
C THR A 604 20.61 23.50 -1.11
N SER A 605 20.43 22.19 -0.91
CA SER A 605 19.32 21.44 -1.53
C SER A 605 17.96 21.79 -0.92
N SER A 606 17.91 22.10 0.38
CA SER A 606 16.70 22.67 1.01
C SER A 606 16.43 24.11 0.58
N ALA A 607 17.46 24.90 0.26
CA ALA A 607 17.31 26.24 -0.32
C ALA A 607 16.84 26.22 -1.79
N SER A 608 17.32 25.26 -2.60
CA SER A 608 16.85 25.09 -4.00
C SER A 608 15.44 24.50 -4.08
N THR A 609 14.97 23.78 -3.05
CA THR A 609 13.56 23.38 -2.90
C THR A 609 12.73 24.42 -2.15
N ALA A 610 13.36 25.37 -1.44
CA ALA A 610 12.68 26.52 -0.84
C ALA A 610 12.46 27.68 -1.83
N SER A 611 13.28 27.81 -2.90
CA SER A 611 13.02 28.75 -3.99
C SER A 611 11.81 28.39 -4.85
N SER A 612 11.23 27.20 -4.65
CA SER A 612 9.93 26.76 -5.19
C SER A 612 8.82 26.70 -4.14
N ARG A 613 9.02 27.23 -2.92
CA ARG A 613 7.91 27.43 -1.97
C ARG A 613 7.11 28.68 -2.37
N PRO A 614 5.77 28.59 -2.55
CA PRO A 614 4.96 29.79 -2.56
C PRO A 614 5.15 30.48 -1.20
N ARG A 615 5.33 31.80 -1.21
CA ARG A 615 5.30 32.61 0.02
C ARG A 615 4.03 32.23 0.78
N ALA A 616 4.19 31.62 1.96
CA ALA A 616 3.10 31.47 2.91
C ALA A 616 2.43 32.84 3.06
N GLY A 617 1.15 32.91 2.73
CA GLY A 617 0.36 34.13 2.85
C GLY A 617 0.56 34.72 4.23
N ARG A 618 0.99 35.98 4.27
CA ARG A 618 1.01 36.79 5.48
C ARG A 618 -0.38 36.73 6.10
N TRP A 619 -0.48 36.16 7.29
CA TRP A 619 -1.65 36.32 8.14
C TRP A 619 -1.71 37.78 8.60
N THR A 620 -2.37 38.64 7.82
CA THR A 620 -2.70 40.00 8.26
C THR A 620 -3.91 39.91 9.18
N THR A 621 -3.65 39.89 10.48
CA THR A 621 -4.67 40.24 11.48
C THR A 621 -4.73 41.77 11.55
N THR A 622 -5.82 42.34 11.06
CA THR A 622 -6.17 43.75 11.31
C THR A 622 -6.56 43.90 12.77
N ARG A 623 -5.72 44.57 13.56
CA ARG A 623 -6.13 45.19 14.83
C ARG A 623 -5.68 46.65 14.88
N SER A 624 -6.68 47.49 15.12
CA SER A 624 -6.61 48.93 15.37
C SER A 624 -5.69 49.25 16.56
N PRO A 625 -5.00 50.41 16.60
CA PRO A 625 -4.00 50.71 17.60
C PRO A 625 -4.65 51.30 18.85
N ASN A 626 -4.31 50.78 20.02
CA ASN A 626 -4.26 51.59 21.23
C ASN A 626 -3.15 51.12 22.17
N ARG A 627 -2.62 52.12 22.86
CA ARG A 627 -1.26 52.27 23.42
C ARG A 627 -1.19 51.75 24.89
N PRO A 628 -0.09 51.96 25.65
CA PRO A 628 0.77 50.90 26.22
C PRO A 628 0.78 50.85 27.77
N THR A 629 1.50 49.87 28.36
CA THR A 629 2.22 49.89 29.69
C THR A 629 2.51 48.42 30.09
N SER A 630 3.74 47.91 30.20
CA SER A 630 4.86 48.12 31.16
C SER A 630 4.99 46.97 32.17
N SER A 631 6.25 46.69 32.59
CA SER A 631 6.74 45.84 33.72
C SER A 631 6.47 44.33 33.64
N CYS A 632 7.44 43.40 33.59
CA CYS A 632 8.68 43.19 34.36
C CYS A 632 8.42 42.85 35.84
N CYS A 633 8.61 41.57 36.20
CA CYS A 633 8.97 40.97 37.51
C CYS A 633 8.88 39.44 37.31
N SER A 634 9.95 38.64 37.27
CA SER A 634 11.02 38.38 38.24
C SER A 634 10.54 37.71 39.53
N THR A 635 11.08 36.49 39.73
CA THR A 635 11.50 35.84 40.99
C THR A 635 10.49 35.06 41.86
N CYS A 636 10.80 33.76 42.07
CA CYS A 636 11.09 33.11 43.38
C CYS A 636 10.65 31.63 43.51
N CYS A 637 11.68 30.76 43.55
CA CYS A 637 11.92 29.58 44.42
C CYS A 637 11.08 28.27 44.39
N PRO A 638 11.76 27.09 44.35
CA PRO A 638 11.24 25.74 44.66
C PRO A 638 11.66 25.31 46.10
N PRO A 639 11.77 24.01 46.51
CA PRO A 639 11.00 22.76 46.28
C PRO A 639 10.55 22.08 47.62
N THR A 640 9.76 20.98 47.62
CA THR A 640 10.03 19.69 48.34
C THR A 640 8.83 18.71 48.44
N SER A 641 9.13 17.43 48.13
CA SER A 641 8.65 16.12 48.63
C SER A 641 7.25 15.92 49.26
N CYS A 642 6.50 14.88 48.83
CA CYS A 642 6.35 13.57 49.51
C CYS A 642 5.12 12.74 49.04
N ALA A 643 5.37 11.44 48.81
CA ALA A 643 4.60 10.26 49.22
C ALA A 643 3.12 10.01 48.79
N SER A 644 2.97 8.83 48.15
CA SER A 644 1.93 7.79 48.36
C SER A 644 0.45 8.08 48.11
N CYS A 645 -0.13 7.34 47.16
CA CYS A 645 -1.47 6.78 47.31
C CYS A 645 -1.60 5.45 46.54
N SER A 646 -1.96 4.41 47.28
CA SER A 646 -2.24 3.04 46.85
C SER A 646 -3.75 2.78 46.86
N VAL A 647 -4.31 2.19 45.79
CA VAL A 647 -5.52 1.36 45.73
C VAL A 647 -5.37 0.51 44.43
N GLY A 648 -5.54 -0.80 44.32
CA GLY A 648 -6.11 -1.83 45.17
C GLY A 648 -7.16 -2.62 44.37
N SER A 649 -6.81 -3.79 43.82
CA SER A 649 -7.66 -5.01 43.77
C SER A 649 -7.02 -6.12 42.94
N ALA A 650 -6.67 -7.23 43.60
CA ALA A 650 -6.23 -8.48 43.01
C ALA A 650 -7.27 -9.57 43.29
N THR A 651 -7.57 -10.42 42.31
CA THR A 651 -8.40 -11.62 42.49
C THR A 651 -7.50 -12.86 42.34
N ARG A 652 -7.33 -13.61 43.43
CA ARG A 652 -6.62 -14.90 43.50
C ARG A 652 -7.58 -16.06 43.19
N PHE A 653 -7.12 -17.06 42.43
CA PHE A 653 -7.68 -18.42 42.44
C PHE A 653 -6.75 -19.38 43.20
N ARG A 654 -7.31 -20.11 44.18
CA ARG A 654 -6.64 -21.14 45.00
C ARG A 654 -6.79 -22.53 44.36
N ARG A 655 -5.72 -23.34 44.44
CA ARG A 655 -5.69 -24.80 44.23
C ARG A 655 -5.85 -25.56 45.55
N ARG A 656 -6.42 -26.80 45.48
CA ARG A 656 -6.07 -28.08 46.18
C ARG A 656 -7.34 -28.97 46.42
N PRO A 657 -7.26 -30.30 46.76
CA PRO A 657 -6.75 -31.43 45.96
C PRO A 657 -7.53 -32.78 46.11
N SER A 658 -7.21 -33.76 45.25
CA SER A 658 -7.08 -35.24 45.47
C SER A 658 -8.25 -36.22 45.76
N ARG A 659 -8.12 -37.40 45.10
CA ARG A 659 -8.39 -38.82 45.50
C ARG A 659 -9.73 -39.54 45.15
N ALA A 660 -9.64 -40.37 44.09
CA ALA A 660 -9.87 -41.84 43.94
C ALA A 660 -10.90 -42.64 44.80
N ARG A 661 -11.74 -43.42 44.09
CA ARG A 661 -12.29 -44.81 44.29
C ARG A 661 -13.58 -44.92 43.45
N SER A 662 -14.10 -46.05 42.95
CA SER A 662 -13.67 -47.43 42.70
C SER A 662 -14.73 -48.07 41.78
N SER A 663 -14.32 -49.08 41.03
CA SER A 663 -15.08 -50.06 40.23
C SER A 663 -16.38 -50.63 40.83
N THR A 664 -17.36 -50.99 39.97
CA THR A 664 -17.89 -52.37 39.79
C THR A 664 -19.00 -52.48 38.71
N THR A 665 -18.80 -53.41 37.74
CA THR A 665 -19.72 -54.47 37.19
C THR A 665 -21.25 -54.29 37.23
N SER A 666 -22.10 -54.81 36.33
CA SER A 666 -22.04 -55.67 35.13
C SER A 666 -23.48 -55.90 34.62
N ARG A 667 -23.60 -56.57 33.45
CA ARG A 667 -24.77 -57.21 32.80
C ARG A 667 -25.56 -56.33 31.81
N ALA A 668 -25.59 -56.57 30.49
CA ALA A 668 -25.64 -57.76 29.60
C ALA A 668 -27.06 -58.08 29.08
N ARG A 669 -27.20 -57.99 27.75
CA ARG A 669 -27.89 -58.87 26.76
C ARG A 669 -28.53 -58.01 25.66
N ARG A 670 -28.05 -58.14 24.41
CA ARG A 670 -28.56 -59.03 23.31
C ARG A 670 -30.00 -58.62 22.92
N THR A 671 -30.41 -58.43 21.67
CA THR A 671 -29.95 -58.79 20.32
C THR A 671 -30.89 -58.05 19.32
N ALA A 672 -30.47 -57.93 18.05
CA ALA A 672 -31.17 -57.38 16.87
C ALA A 672 -32.59 -57.97 16.59
N PRO A 673 -33.32 -57.69 15.48
CA PRO A 673 -33.03 -56.81 14.32
C PRO A 673 -34.21 -55.96 13.77
N ARG A 674 -33.91 -54.90 13.02
CA ARG A 674 -34.37 -54.61 11.64
C ARG A 674 -33.86 -53.26 11.17
#